data_AF-A9FBU2-F1
#
_entry.id   AF-A9FBU2-F1
#
_cell.length_a   1.000
_cell.length_b   1.000
_cell.length_c   1.000
_cell.angle_alpha   90.00
_cell.angle_beta   90.00
_cell.angle_gamma   90.00
#
_symmetry.space_group_name_H-M   'P 1'
#
loop_
_entity.id
_entity.type
_entity.pdbx_description
1 polymer ?
#
loop_
_entity_poly.entity_id
_entity_poly.type
_entity_poly.pdbx_seq_one_letter_code
_entity_poly.pdbx_strand_id
1 'polypeptide(L)'
;MNGPSEQLAALSSLRGPEGGLARSHGGLAAFWRSVAEDVLLDPAPQESRALLAALDEWFTAGPTCALVAGADPSFRSALLARWALSVAERRAAEVIFVPVSACFGTAVERDMLKLFFGLFKGSATAMFSRPRSPGELVAAIRLALGGVGWVSSVPDDENPQLLVILDGLERAADGWPDPRIPLLRDPGDGAHIVVSVDAEEHAPSGVPWRDRLAWVAEEMTPISCSAARPSLDEPARARSALESLGEEGALAARAFDALAASLAPVSRDDLVRAVGVDPAELEALERAPDPARRLVVTDDGGAYRFRDDAGRARWGASDRVAAIEDAIVERGLSTLRACNAASEPHVAWPPYLVEYLGAHMTRRSAGVTDCMALVSPAWLRAWMDRPGGLVGFLADVQRARRAATDALLLACRFGTESDPGASAERAARVCDVVRCALVDGALCAKEGSRDEERDPAEPYTEPAVDLTRPTGAARERAEALVTLVSLVTGSERQLVQAWATDACAGLDEILPRSIPHVTTDRSAADPERTRRIRAGATYDEVDAYLSRDMVVRPTDLSPDEAWRLAESREGESRMVSFAGILPDLPEDMREKAVREVMTAYWAHGDRVALRVLSACAPWMALADAATVVCSELGGDWTSDFPGMLVGFGSLTELSPLLLRLGGTAAVVGVARAIAEVGRWLP
;
A
#
# COMPACT_ATOMS: atom_id res chain seq x y z
N MET A 1 -13.02 -19.18 37.13
CA MET A 1 -11.90 -19.80 36.38
C MET A 1 -12.52 -20.82 35.46
N ASN A 2 -12.58 -20.48 34.18
CA ASN A 2 -13.04 -21.34 33.10
C ASN A 2 -12.13 -22.58 32.99
N GLY A 3 -12.66 -23.69 32.50
CA GLY A 3 -11.89 -24.93 32.38
C GLY A 3 -10.84 -24.84 31.26
N PRO A 4 -9.74 -25.62 31.30
CA PRO A 4 -8.72 -25.62 30.24
C PRO A 4 -9.29 -25.92 28.83
N SER A 5 -10.45 -26.56 28.75
CA SER A 5 -11.19 -26.80 27.50
C SER A 5 -11.72 -25.52 26.84
N GLU A 6 -12.18 -24.55 27.62
CA GLU A 6 -12.74 -23.29 27.11
C GLU A 6 -11.63 -22.37 26.60
N GLN A 7 -10.49 -22.34 27.29
CA GLN A 7 -9.28 -21.63 26.85
C GLN A 7 -8.73 -22.16 25.52
N LEU A 8 -8.68 -23.48 25.36
CA LEU A 8 -8.25 -24.09 24.09
C LEU A 8 -9.22 -23.77 22.95
N ALA A 9 -10.53 -23.71 23.22
CA ALA A 9 -11.52 -23.30 22.23
C ALA A 9 -11.35 -21.82 21.84
N ALA A 10 -11.12 -20.92 22.81
CA ALA A 10 -10.86 -19.51 22.57
C ALA A 10 -9.59 -19.29 21.72
N LEU A 11 -8.46 -19.93 22.10
CA LEU A 11 -7.21 -19.90 21.33
C LEU A 11 -7.41 -20.41 19.90
N SER A 12 -8.14 -21.50 19.72
CA SER A 12 -8.47 -22.03 18.40
C SER A 12 -9.26 -21.01 17.57
N SER A 13 -10.24 -20.33 18.18
CA SER A 13 -11.07 -19.33 17.50
C SER A 13 -10.31 -18.07 17.06
N LEU A 14 -9.26 -17.68 17.79
CA LEU A 14 -8.38 -16.54 17.49
C LEU A 14 -7.40 -16.81 16.34
N ARG A 15 -7.34 -18.06 15.86
CA ARG A 15 -6.56 -18.44 14.68
C ARG A 15 -7.34 -18.31 13.36
N GLY A 16 -8.55 -17.76 13.41
CA GLY A 16 -9.43 -17.65 12.25
C GLY A 16 -10.15 -18.97 11.91
N PRO A 17 -10.95 -18.96 10.83
CA PRO A 17 -11.82 -20.07 10.45
C PRO A 17 -11.05 -21.32 10.02
N GLU A 18 -11.72 -22.46 10.15
CA GLU A 18 -11.22 -23.77 9.75
C GLU A 18 -10.94 -23.81 8.23
N GLY A 19 -9.73 -24.21 7.82
CA GLY A 19 -9.31 -24.18 6.41
C GLY A 19 -8.99 -22.79 5.84
N GLY A 20 -9.15 -21.72 6.62
CA GLY A 20 -8.84 -20.34 6.20
C GLY A 20 -7.35 -19.99 6.21
N LEU A 21 -7.00 -18.90 5.51
CA LEU A 21 -5.63 -18.41 5.33
C LEU A 21 -4.92 -18.11 6.67
N ALA A 22 -5.62 -17.49 7.63
CA ALA A 22 -5.03 -17.18 8.93
C ALA A 22 -4.70 -18.44 9.74
N ARG A 23 -5.50 -19.51 9.59
CA ARG A 23 -5.32 -20.73 10.37
C ARG A 23 -4.12 -21.56 9.91
N SER A 24 -3.84 -21.53 8.59
CA SER A 24 -2.65 -22.14 7.99
C SER A 24 -1.38 -21.30 8.15
N HIS A 25 -1.50 -20.03 8.57
CA HIS A 25 -0.35 -19.16 8.78
C HIS A 25 0.52 -19.63 9.95
N GLY A 26 1.70 -20.17 9.66
CA GLY A 26 2.63 -20.72 10.67
C GLY A 26 3.05 -19.70 11.72
N GLY A 27 3.26 -18.44 11.31
CA GLY A 27 3.56 -17.31 12.19
C GLY A 27 2.53 -17.05 13.28
N LEU A 28 1.24 -16.90 12.91
CA LEU A 28 0.14 -16.72 13.86
C LEU A 28 0.03 -17.91 14.82
N ALA A 29 0.19 -19.14 14.31
CA ALA A 29 0.18 -20.34 15.14
C ALA A 29 1.32 -20.33 16.17
N ALA A 30 2.53 -19.93 15.74
CA ALA A 30 3.70 -19.81 16.62
C ALA A 30 3.54 -18.69 17.66
N PHE A 31 2.90 -17.56 17.30
CA PHE A 31 2.57 -16.49 18.23
C PHE A 31 1.65 -17.00 19.35
N TRP A 32 0.51 -17.61 19.00
CA TRP A 32 -0.43 -18.10 20.01
C TRP A 32 0.12 -19.25 20.85
N ARG A 33 1.06 -20.05 20.31
CA ARG A 33 1.80 -21.05 21.08
C ARG A 33 2.69 -20.38 22.15
N SER A 34 3.44 -19.34 21.78
CA SER A 34 4.23 -18.56 22.74
C SER A 34 3.35 -17.88 23.78
N VAL A 35 2.18 -17.33 23.39
CA VAL A 35 1.22 -16.80 24.37
C VAL A 35 0.76 -17.88 25.35
N ALA A 36 0.44 -19.08 24.87
CA ALA A 36 0.00 -20.17 25.74
C ALA A 36 1.08 -20.62 26.72
N GLU A 37 2.34 -20.65 26.28
CA GLU A 37 3.50 -21.06 27.09
C GLU A 37 3.95 -19.96 28.08
N ASP A 38 4.04 -18.71 27.63
CA ASP A 38 4.71 -17.63 28.35
C ASP A 38 3.77 -16.65 29.07
N VAL A 39 2.50 -16.62 28.65
CA VAL A 39 1.51 -15.65 29.13
C VAL A 39 0.43 -16.33 29.96
N LEU A 40 -0.13 -17.47 29.53
CA LEU A 40 -1.23 -18.09 30.27
C LEU A 40 -0.80 -18.84 31.53
N LEU A 41 0.47 -19.26 31.61
CA LEU A 41 0.99 -19.95 32.80
C LEU A 41 1.27 -18.98 33.97
N ASP A 42 1.54 -17.71 33.68
CA ASP A 42 1.85 -16.71 34.70
C ASP A 42 0.58 -15.97 35.16
N PRO A 43 0.38 -15.73 36.47
CA PRO A 43 -0.70 -14.85 36.93
C PRO A 43 -0.44 -13.40 36.49
N ALA A 44 -1.49 -12.69 36.09
CA ALA A 44 -1.36 -11.29 35.67
C ALA A 44 -0.89 -10.40 36.83
N PRO A 45 0.20 -9.62 36.66
CA PRO A 45 0.65 -8.63 37.63
C PRO A 45 -0.48 -7.65 38.03
N GLN A 46 -0.37 -7.01 39.20
CA GLN A 46 -1.38 -6.04 39.66
C GLN A 46 -1.57 -4.88 38.66
N GLU A 47 -0.48 -4.37 38.10
CA GLU A 47 -0.53 -3.30 37.08
C GLU A 47 -1.26 -3.76 35.81
N SER A 48 -1.01 -4.99 35.35
CA SER A 48 -1.76 -5.58 34.24
C SER A 48 -3.26 -5.69 34.54
N ARG A 49 -3.66 -5.98 35.79
CA ARG A 49 -5.08 -6.02 36.15
C ARG A 49 -5.78 -4.67 36.04
N ALA A 50 -5.10 -3.58 36.40
CA ALA A 50 -5.64 -2.23 36.24
C ALA A 50 -5.79 -1.87 34.75
N LEU A 51 -4.80 -2.19 33.92
CA LEU A 51 -4.86 -1.96 32.47
C LEU A 51 -5.93 -2.80 31.78
N LEU A 52 -6.10 -4.07 32.18
CA LEU A 52 -7.20 -4.92 31.69
C LEU A 52 -8.57 -4.32 32.02
N ALA A 53 -8.73 -3.77 33.22
CA ALA A 53 -9.98 -3.09 33.60
C ALA A 53 -10.22 -1.81 32.78
N ALA A 54 -9.16 -1.04 32.50
CA ALA A 54 -9.26 0.14 31.64
C ALA A 54 -9.63 -0.23 30.19
N LEU A 55 -9.08 -1.33 29.67
CA LEU A 55 -9.46 -1.87 28.35
C LEU A 55 -10.92 -2.33 28.32
N ASP A 56 -11.40 -3.01 29.36
CA ASP A 56 -12.81 -3.41 29.46
C ASP A 56 -13.76 -2.20 29.57
N GLU A 57 -13.37 -1.16 30.33
CA GLU A 57 -14.14 0.09 30.44
C GLU A 57 -14.23 0.82 29.09
N TRP A 58 -13.08 0.98 28.41
CA TRP A 58 -13.04 1.54 27.07
C TRP A 58 -13.88 0.72 26.08
N PHE A 59 -13.76 -0.59 26.10
CA PHE A 59 -14.48 -1.45 25.15
C PHE A 59 -16.01 -1.42 25.34
N THR A 60 -16.48 -1.08 26.53
CA THR A 60 -17.92 -1.02 26.83
C THR A 60 -18.53 0.36 26.55
N ALA A 61 -17.78 1.44 26.79
CA ALA A 61 -18.33 2.80 26.82
C ALA A 61 -17.44 3.85 26.13
N GLY A 62 -16.28 3.47 25.63
CA GLY A 62 -15.33 4.34 24.95
C GLY A 62 -15.67 4.55 23.47
N PRO A 63 -14.86 5.37 22.77
CA PRO A 63 -14.94 5.53 21.33
C PRO A 63 -14.45 4.26 20.60
N THR A 64 -14.71 4.20 19.29
CA THR A 64 -14.39 3.04 18.44
C THR A 64 -12.89 2.73 18.35
N CYS A 65 -12.01 3.70 18.58
CA CYS A 65 -10.56 3.51 18.48
C CYS A 65 -9.84 3.70 19.82
N ALA A 66 -8.83 2.87 20.08
CA ALA A 66 -7.87 3.07 21.17
C ALA A 66 -6.42 2.87 20.72
N LEU A 67 -5.54 3.68 21.30
CA LEU A 67 -4.09 3.59 21.09
C LEU A 67 -3.40 3.17 22.39
N VAL A 68 -2.81 1.97 22.40
CA VAL A 68 -2.10 1.42 23.55
C VAL A 68 -0.59 1.65 23.37
N ALA A 69 -0.03 2.60 24.12
CA ALA A 69 1.38 2.98 24.00
C ALA A 69 2.21 2.53 25.21
N GLY A 70 3.44 2.06 25.01
CA GLY A 70 4.37 1.80 26.11
C GLY A 70 5.69 1.17 25.65
N ALA A 71 6.78 1.33 26.38
CA ALA A 71 8.11 1.01 25.86
C ALA A 71 8.45 -0.50 25.76
N ASP A 72 7.75 -1.38 26.49
CA ASP A 72 8.04 -2.82 26.52
C ASP A 72 7.10 -3.60 25.59
N PRO A 73 7.56 -4.03 24.39
CA PRO A 73 6.71 -4.72 23.43
C PRO A 73 6.23 -6.09 23.95
N SER A 74 7.05 -6.81 24.73
CA SER A 74 6.64 -8.10 25.28
C SER A 74 5.53 -7.95 26.33
N PHE A 75 5.57 -6.87 27.12
CA PHE A 75 4.49 -6.56 28.06
C PHE A 75 3.19 -6.22 27.32
N ARG A 76 3.25 -5.35 26.30
CA ARG A 76 2.06 -4.94 25.52
C ARG A 76 1.42 -6.12 24.81
N SER A 77 2.20 -6.92 24.08
CA SER A 77 1.71 -8.13 23.41
C SER A 77 1.05 -9.10 24.40
N ALA A 78 1.66 -9.32 25.57
CA ALA A 78 1.10 -10.19 26.60
C ALA A 78 -0.20 -9.65 27.21
N LEU A 79 -0.27 -8.33 27.48
CA LEU A 79 -1.47 -7.66 27.99
C LEU A 79 -2.63 -7.82 27.01
N LEU A 80 -2.40 -7.46 25.74
CA LEU A 80 -3.42 -7.50 24.69
C LEU A 80 -3.85 -8.94 24.37
N ALA A 81 -2.93 -9.90 24.36
CA ALA A 81 -3.27 -11.31 24.16
C ALA A 81 -4.14 -11.87 25.30
N ARG A 82 -3.85 -11.54 26.57
CA ARG A 82 -4.71 -11.92 27.70
C ARG A 82 -6.10 -11.30 27.59
N TRP A 83 -6.15 -10.04 27.20
CA TRP A 83 -7.41 -9.31 27.05
C TRP A 83 -8.26 -9.90 25.91
N ALA A 84 -7.65 -10.12 24.74
CA ALA A 84 -8.28 -10.77 23.59
C ALA A 84 -8.90 -12.13 23.94
N LEU A 85 -8.16 -12.96 24.70
CA LEU A 85 -8.66 -14.24 25.20
C LEU A 85 -9.85 -14.06 26.15
N SER A 86 -9.79 -13.09 27.07
CA SER A 86 -10.90 -12.80 27.98
C SER A 86 -12.17 -12.35 27.26
N VAL A 87 -12.04 -11.53 26.21
CA VAL A 87 -13.18 -11.08 25.37
C VAL A 87 -13.76 -12.26 24.60
N ALA A 88 -12.91 -13.09 23.98
CA ALA A 88 -13.33 -14.27 23.23
C ALA A 88 -13.99 -15.35 24.11
N GLU A 89 -13.45 -15.62 25.30
CA GLU A 89 -14.02 -16.58 26.26
C GLU A 89 -15.41 -16.16 26.74
N ARG A 90 -15.60 -14.87 27.03
CA ARG A 90 -16.90 -14.31 27.44
C ARG A 90 -17.87 -14.14 26.28
N ARG A 91 -17.40 -14.34 25.04
CA ARG A 91 -18.14 -14.06 23.80
C ARG A 91 -18.68 -12.63 23.75
N ALA A 92 -17.91 -11.69 24.29
CA ALA A 92 -18.32 -10.29 24.34
C ALA A 92 -18.20 -9.59 22.98
N ALA A 93 -17.34 -10.11 22.09
CA ALA A 93 -17.31 -9.78 20.68
C ALA A 93 -16.57 -10.88 19.91
N GLU A 94 -16.67 -10.84 18.58
CA GLU A 94 -15.73 -11.52 17.72
C GLU A 94 -14.37 -10.82 17.75
N VAL A 95 -13.27 -11.57 17.87
CA VAL A 95 -11.93 -10.99 18.05
C VAL A 95 -11.03 -11.33 16.85
N ILE A 96 -10.50 -10.30 16.22
CA ILE A 96 -9.43 -10.35 15.22
C ILE A 96 -8.15 -9.85 15.88
N PHE A 97 -7.13 -10.69 15.93
CA PHE A 97 -5.83 -10.33 16.51
C PHE A 97 -4.73 -10.49 15.46
N VAL A 98 -4.08 -9.39 15.10
CA VAL A 98 -3.02 -9.34 14.10
C VAL A 98 -1.71 -8.92 14.80
N PRO A 99 -0.80 -9.87 15.11
CA PRO A 99 0.52 -9.51 15.60
C PRO A 99 1.34 -8.94 14.45
N VAL A 100 1.96 -7.76 14.60
CA VAL A 100 2.91 -7.21 13.64
C VAL A 100 4.32 -7.53 14.14
N SER A 101 4.98 -8.52 13.53
CA SER A 101 6.24 -9.06 14.07
C SER A 101 7.11 -9.72 13.01
N ALA A 102 8.41 -9.39 13.02
CA ALA A 102 9.39 -10.07 12.18
C ALA A 102 9.67 -11.49 12.68
N CYS A 103 9.54 -11.71 14.00
CA CYS A 103 9.70 -13.04 14.59
C CYS A 103 8.60 -14.00 14.13
N PHE A 104 7.42 -13.50 13.77
CA PHE A 104 6.30 -14.32 13.31
C PHE A 104 5.99 -14.17 11.81
N GLY A 105 6.83 -13.44 11.04
CA GLY A 105 6.65 -13.29 9.60
C GLY A 105 5.40 -12.48 9.23
N THR A 106 5.06 -11.49 10.05
CA THR A 106 3.88 -10.62 9.89
C THR A 106 4.25 -9.14 9.95
N ALA A 107 5.53 -8.81 9.83
CA ALA A 107 6.00 -7.42 9.84
C ALA A 107 5.77 -6.68 8.51
N VAL A 108 5.50 -7.39 7.42
CA VAL A 108 5.37 -6.81 6.08
C VAL A 108 3.89 -6.62 5.73
N GLU A 109 3.54 -5.49 5.12
CA GLU A 109 2.17 -5.12 4.67
C GLU A 109 1.42 -6.29 4.04
N ARG A 110 2.03 -6.96 3.05
CA ARG A 110 1.44 -8.10 2.34
C ARG A 110 0.95 -9.19 3.29
N ASP A 111 1.83 -9.68 4.16
CA ASP A 111 1.56 -10.85 5.01
C ASP A 111 0.51 -10.54 6.06
N MET A 112 0.55 -9.33 6.58
CA MET A 112 -0.39 -8.86 7.58
C MET A 112 -1.75 -8.49 6.99
N LEU A 113 -1.84 -7.90 5.79
CA LEU A 113 -3.13 -7.73 5.10
C LEU A 113 -3.78 -9.08 4.77
N LYS A 114 -2.99 -10.04 4.29
CA LYS A 114 -3.44 -11.43 4.07
C LYS A 114 -3.96 -12.05 5.37
N LEU A 115 -3.18 -11.95 6.44
CA LEU A 115 -3.54 -12.45 7.76
C LEU A 115 -4.82 -11.81 8.28
N PHE A 116 -4.92 -10.47 8.24
CA PHE A 116 -6.08 -9.71 8.68
C PHE A 116 -7.33 -10.13 7.90
N PHE A 117 -7.27 -10.13 6.58
CA PHE A 117 -8.38 -10.59 5.74
C PHE A 117 -8.78 -12.04 6.07
N GLY A 118 -7.81 -12.92 6.30
CA GLY A 118 -8.05 -14.33 6.65
C GLY A 118 -8.62 -14.58 8.04
N LEU A 119 -8.71 -13.56 8.92
CA LEU A 119 -9.22 -13.70 10.29
C LEU A 119 -10.73 -13.44 10.43
N PHE A 120 -11.38 -12.81 9.44
CA PHE A 120 -12.84 -12.63 9.46
C PHE A 120 -13.56 -14.00 9.39
N LYS A 121 -14.60 -14.22 10.22
CA LYS A 121 -15.42 -15.43 10.16
C LYS A 121 -16.67 -15.18 9.30
N GLY A 122 -17.01 -16.09 8.39
CA GLY A 122 -18.28 -16.03 7.63
C GLY A 122 -18.17 -15.49 6.20
N SER A 123 -19.31 -15.09 5.62
CA SER A 123 -19.50 -14.80 4.18
C SER A 123 -18.73 -13.58 3.67
N ALA A 124 -17.89 -12.94 4.48
CA ALA A 124 -16.95 -11.91 4.03
C ALA A 124 -16.11 -12.44 2.86
N THR A 125 -15.41 -13.57 3.05
CA THR A 125 -14.61 -14.22 1.99
C THR A 125 -15.45 -14.70 0.81
N ALA A 126 -16.76 -14.87 0.99
CA ALA A 126 -17.72 -15.24 -0.06
C ALA A 126 -18.27 -14.04 -0.84
N MET A 127 -18.46 -12.90 -0.19
CA MET A 127 -18.92 -11.65 -0.80
C MET A 127 -17.80 -10.94 -1.54
N PHE A 128 -16.57 -11.04 -1.03
CA PHE A 128 -15.41 -10.45 -1.66
C PHE A 128 -14.92 -11.35 -2.79
N SER A 129 -14.83 -10.79 -3.99
CA SER A 129 -13.94 -11.34 -5.02
C SER A 129 -12.58 -11.57 -4.39
N ARG A 130 -11.97 -12.73 -4.60
CA ARG A 130 -10.66 -13.10 -4.03
C ARG A 130 -9.65 -11.95 -4.26
N PRO A 131 -9.24 -11.20 -3.22
CA PRO A 131 -8.47 -9.98 -3.44
C PRO A 131 -7.09 -10.28 -4.03
N ARG A 132 -6.73 -9.49 -5.04
CA ARG A 132 -5.64 -9.79 -5.99
C ARG A 132 -4.38 -8.99 -5.73
N SER A 133 -4.57 -7.84 -5.10
CA SER A 133 -3.52 -6.88 -4.77
C SER A 133 -3.65 -6.46 -3.31
N PRO A 134 -2.59 -5.87 -2.72
CA PRO A 134 -2.69 -5.26 -1.40
C PRO A 134 -3.78 -4.18 -1.34
N GLY A 135 -4.01 -3.46 -2.44
CA GLY A 135 -5.10 -2.48 -2.55
C GLY A 135 -6.45 -3.14 -2.33
N GLU A 136 -6.75 -4.21 -3.07
CA GLU A 136 -8.01 -4.94 -2.93
C GLU A 136 -8.18 -5.58 -1.56
N LEU A 137 -7.11 -6.08 -0.95
CA LEU A 137 -7.12 -6.53 0.43
C LEU A 137 -7.54 -5.40 1.38
N VAL A 138 -6.96 -4.19 1.22
CA VAL A 138 -7.33 -3.01 1.99
C VAL A 138 -8.82 -2.65 1.79
N ALA A 139 -9.34 -2.64 0.57
CA ALA A 139 -10.77 -2.40 0.34
C ALA A 139 -11.65 -3.45 1.00
N ALA A 140 -11.32 -4.73 0.82
CA ALA A 140 -12.10 -5.83 1.39
C ALA A 140 -12.14 -5.75 2.92
N ILE A 141 -11.01 -5.44 3.55
CA ILE A 141 -10.94 -5.19 5.00
C ILE A 141 -11.78 -3.97 5.37
N ARG A 142 -11.67 -2.83 4.66
CA ARG A 142 -12.48 -1.63 4.96
C ARG A 142 -13.97 -1.90 4.83
N LEU A 143 -14.39 -2.60 3.78
CA LEU A 143 -15.79 -2.94 3.58
C LEU A 143 -16.30 -3.90 4.67
N ALA A 144 -15.47 -4.86 5.10
CA ALA A 144 -15.78 -5.73 6.22
C ALA A 144 -15.91 -4.95 7.56
N LEU A 145 -15.00 -3.99 7.81
CA LEU A 145 -15.05 -3.13 8.99
C LEU A 145 -16.23 -2.16 8.96
N GLY A 146 -16.67 -1.71 7.78
CA GLY A 146 -17.84 -0.87 7.60
C GLY A 146 -19.17 -1.63 7.68
N GLY A 147 -19.17 -2.93 7.42
CA GLY A 147 -20.33 -3.82 7.38
C GLY A 147 -20.26 -4.95 8.40
N VAL A 148 -20.05 -4.60 9.68
CA VAL A 148 -19.75 -5.58 10.75
C VAL A 148 -20.82 -6.67 10.88
N GLY A 149 -22.10 -6.32 10.72
CA GLY A 149 -23.21 -7.28 10.77
C GLY A 149 -23.17 -8.37 9.68
N TRP A 150 -22.33 -8.24 8.64
CA TRP A 150 -22.12 -9.28 7.63
C TRP A 150 -20.97 -10.22 7.96
N VAL A 151 -20.07 -9.80 8.85
CA VAL A 151 -18.79 -10.48 9.12
C VAL A 151 -18.64 -10.93 10.56
N SER A 152 -19.51 -10.48 11.47
CA SER A 152 -19.57 -10.95 12.85
C SER A 152 -20.68 -11.97 13.01
N SER A 153 -20.41 -12.99 13.83
CA SER A 153 -21.42 -13.94 14.32
C SER A 153 -22.16 -13.45 15.56
N VAL A 154 -21.78 -12.28 16.10
CA VAL A 154 -22.38 -11.65 17.27
C VAL A 154 -23.66 -10.90 16.87
N PRO A 155 -24.77 -11.03 17.63
CA PRO A 155 -26.05 -10.38 17.31
C PRO A 155 -25.97 -8.85 17.20
N ASP A 156 -26.85 -8.26 16.37
CA ASP A 156 -26.84 -6.82 16.11
C ASP A 156 -27.15 -5.93 17.32
N ASP A 157 -27.85 -6.48 18.31
CA ASP A 157 -28.18 -5.81 19.57
C ASP A 157 -27.04 -5.82 20.60
N GLU A 158 -25.97 -6.58 20.36
CA GLU A 158 -24.74 -6.57 21.15
C GLU A 158 -23.70 -5.65 20.50
N ASN A 159 -23.46 -4.49 21.12
CA ASN A 159 -22.43 -3.55 20.69
C ASN A 159 -21.33 -3.48 21.77
N PRO A 160 -20.05 -3.74 21.44
CA PRO A 160 -19.50 -4.03 20.11
C PRO A 160 -19.59 -5.48 19.63
N GLN A 161 -19.70 -5.65 18.31
CA GLN A 161 -19.79 -6.96 17.64
C GLN A 161 -18.41 -7.50 17.25
N LEU A 162 -17.46 -6.60 16.95
CA LEU A 162 -16.14 -6.94 16.45
C LEU A 162 -15.05 -6.14 17.18
N LEU A 163 -14.04 -6.83 17.68
CA LEU A 163 -12.83 -6.28 18.25
C LEU A 163 -11.63 -6.60 17.35
N VAL A 164 -10.97 -5.58 16.84
CA VAL A 164 -9.72 -5.70 16.06
C VAL A 164 -8.56 -5.24 16.92
N ILE A 165 -7.53 -6.06 17.04
CA ILE A 165 -6.29 -5.73 17.75
C ILE A 165 -5.12 -5.84 16.77
N LEU A 166 -4.45 -4.70 16.52
CA LEU A 166 -3.20 -4.63 15.76
C LEU A 166 -2.04 -4.42 16.73
N ASP A 167 -1.28 -5.48 17.00
CA ASP A 167 -0.25 -5.46 18.04
C ASP A 167 1.15 -5.14 17.51
N GLY A 168 1.71 -4.01 17.97
CA GLY A 168 3.08 -3.54 17.75
C GLY A 168 3.30 -3.00 16.35
N LEU A 169 2.45 -2.05 15.98
CA LEU A 169 2.41 -1.45 14.65
C LEU A 169 3.73 -0.77 14.26
N GLU A 170 4.49 -0.28 15.24
CA GLU A 170 5.82 0.32 15.05
C GLU A 170 6.85 -0.68 14.52
N ARG A 171 6.57 -1.99 14.62
CA ARG A 171 7.44 -3.08 14.15
C ARG A 171 7.24 -3.38 12.66
N ALA A 172 6.30 -2.72 11.98
CA ALA A 172 6.08 -2.89 10.56
C ALA A 172 7.35 -2.56 9.76
N ALA A 173 7.73 -3.46 8.85
CA ALA A 173 9.01 -3.40 8.15
C ALA A 173 8.99 -2.43 6.97
N ASP A 174 7.88 -2.29 6.26
CA ASP A 174 7.81 -1.57 4.99
C ASP A 174 6.91 -0.32 5.05
N GLY A 175 6.85 0.30 6.23
CA GLY A 175 6.15 1.57 6.41
C GLY A 175 4.62 1.42 6.34
N TRP A 176 4.09 0.26 6.71
CA TRP A 176 2.65 0.09 6.92
C TRP A 176 2.20 0.60 8.30
N PRO A 177 0.98 1.14 8.45
CA PRO A 177 0.05 1.48 7.38
C PRO A 177 0.56 2.68 6.60
N ASP A 178 0.27 2.71 5.30
CA ASP A 178 0.57 3.86 4.45
C ASP A 178 -0.40 4.99 4.79
N PRO A 179 0.09 6.17 5.23
CA PRO A 179 -0.80 7.30 5.56
C PRO A 179 -1.62 7.78 4.36
N ARG A 180 -1.24 7.44 3.13
CA ARG A 180 -2.00 7.76 1.91
C ARG A 180 -3.24 6.89 1.74
N ILE A 181 -3.28 5.72 2.38
CA ILE A 181 -4.36 4.76 2.27
C ILE A 181 -4.84 4.43 3.69
N PRO A 182 -5.74 5.26 4.25
CA PRO A 182 -6.06 5.18 5.66
C PRO A 182 -7.02 4.01 5.93
N LEU A 183 -6.43 2.82 6.12
CA LEU A 183 -7.13 1.53 6.30
C LEU A 183 -8.12 1.54 7.46
N LEU A 184 -7.82 2.26 8.55
CA LEU A 184 -8.54 2.19 9.82
C LEU A 184 -9.28 3.49 10.17
N ARG A 185 -9.44 4.42 9.23
CA ARG A 185 -9.97 5.77 9.50
C ARG A 185 -11.39 5.76 10.07
N ASP A 186 -12.27 4.98 9.46
CA ASP A 186 -13.71 5.01 9.71
C ASP A 186 -14.21 3.58 9.97
N PRO A 187 -13.96 2.99 11.16
CA PRO A 187 -14.61 1.74 11.53
C PRO A 187 -16.14 1.92 11.52
N GLY A 188 -16.87 0.96 10.95
CA GLY A 188 -18.33 0.99 10.98
C GLY A 188 -18.89 0.78 12.39
N ASP A 189 -20.17 1.10 12.56
CA ASP A 189 -20.88 0.84 13.81
C ASP A 189 -20.75 -0.63 14.20
N GLY A 190 -20.33 -0.89 15.45
CA GLY A 190 -20.10 -2.24 15.97
C GLY A 190 -18.65 -2.75 15.90
N ALA A 191 -17.73 -2.04 15.23
CA ALA A 191 -16.30 -2.36 15.25
C ALA A 191 -15.55 -1.49 16.26
N HIS A 192 -14.71 -2.12 17.09
CA HIS A 192 -13.74 -1.45 17.94
C HIS A 192 -12.32 -1.86 17.55
N ILE A 193 -11.41 -0.90 17.43
CA ILE A 193 -10.04 -1.09 16.96
C ILE A 193 -9.06 -0.65 18.04
N VAL A 194 -8.16 -1.55 18.43
CA VAL A 194 -7.01 -1.26 19.29
C VAL A 194 -5.73 -1.37 18.47
N VAL A 195 -4.90 -0.34 18.51
CA VAL A 195 -3.55 -0.34 17.95
C VAL A 195 -2.54 -0.24 19.07
N SER A 196 -1.52 -1.10 19.08
CA SER A 196 -0.42 -1.05 20.05
C SER A 196 0.87 -0.49 19.43
N VAL A 197 1.53 0.43 20.14
CA VAL A 197 2.75 1.15 19.70
C VAL A 197 3.76 1.31 20.84
N ASP A 198 5.01 1.64 20.53
CA ASP A 198 6.06 1.90 21.52
C ASP A 198 5.89 3.23 22.26
N ALA A 199 5.52 4.29 21.54
CA ALA A 199 5.25 5.61 22.07
C ALA A 199 4.11 6.28 21.30
N GLU A 200 3.30 7.08 21.99
CA GLU A 200 2.15 7.78 21.38
C GLU A 200 2.59 8.87 20.39
N GLU A 201 3.64 9.62 20.75
CA GLU A 201 3.97 10.90 20.10
C GLU A 201 4.59 10.75 18.70
N HIS A 202 5.29 9.66 18.40
CA HIS A 202 6.07 9.56 17.17
C HIS A 202 6.01 8.15 16.55
N ALA A 203 5.42 8.05 15.35
CA ALA A 203 5.66 6.93 14.46
C ALA A 203 7.09 7.00 13.88
N PRO A 204 7.62 5.92 13.26
CA PRO A 204 8.96 5.93 12.65
C PRO A 204 9.18 7.05 11.62
N SER A 205 8.11 7.58 11.02
CA SER A 205 8.16 8.73 10.10
C SER A 205 8.27 10.11 10.78
N GLY A 206 8.28 10.16 12.11
CA GLY A 206 8.22 11.41 12.89
C GLY A 206 6.83 12.05 12.95
N VAL A 207 5.82 11.40 12.38
CA VAL A 207 4.41 11.84 12.40
C VAL A 207 3.70 11.16 13.58
N PRO A 208 2.84 11.85 14.34
CA PRO A 208 2.04 11.22 15.40
C PRO A 208 1.22 10.03 14.87
N TRP A 209 1.08 8.97 15.67
CA TRP A 209 0.35 7.77 15.24
C TRP A 209 -1.10 8.07 14.86
N ARG A 210 -1.77 8.97 15.57
CA ARG A 210 -3.13 9.42 15.25
C ARG A 210 -3.24 9.96 13.81
N ASP A 211 -2.28 10.79 13.39
CA ASP A 211 -2.30 11.45 12.08
C ASP A 211 -1.99 10.40 11.00
N ARG A 212 -1.07 9.47 11.30
CA ARG A 212 -0.73 8.35 10.42
C ARG A 212 -1.91 7.39 10.19
N LEU A 213 -2.71 7.14 11.22
CA LEU A 213 -3.92 6.31 11.16
C LEU A 213 -5.14 7.08 10.63
N ALA A 214 -5.00 8.40 10.43
CA ALA A 214 -6.08 9.33 10.12
C ALA A 214 -7.21 9.34 11.16
N TRP A 215 -6.91 9.06 12.43
CA TRP A 215 -7.87 9.09 13.53
C TRP A 215 -8.08 10.50 14.06
N VAL A 216 -9.34 10.86 14.27
CA VAL A 216 -9.74 12.11 14.92
C VAL A 216 -9.54 11.99 16.43
N ALA A 217 -9.07 13.05 17.10
CA ALA A 217 -8.70 12.99 18.51
C ALA A 217 -9.89 12.66 19.42
N GLU A 218 -11.08 13.14 19.06
CA GLU A 218 -12.34 12.89 19.75
C GLU A 218 -12.83 11.43 19.61
N GLU A 219 -12.32 10.69 18.62
CA GLU A 219 -12.71 9.31 18.30
C GLU A 219 -11.70 8.28 18.81
N MET A 220 -10.70 8.70 19.60
CA MET A 220 -9.62 7.84 20.07
C MET A 220 -9.37 7.97 21.57
N THR A 221 -9.19 6.84 22.26
CA THR A 221 -8.73 6.80 23.66
C THR A 221 -7.27 6.38 23.76
N PRO A 222 -6.37 7.23 24.29
CA PRO A 222 -5.01 6.83 24.57
C PRO A 222 -4.94 6.02 25.88
N ILE A 223 -4.23 4.90 25.86
CA ILE A 223 -4.00 4.03 27.02
C ILE A 223 -2.49 3.83 27.19
N SER A 224 -1.92 4.40 28.26
CA SER A 224 -0.48 4.33 28.51
C SER A 224 -0.11 3.13 29.40
N CYS A 225 0.84 2.32 28.92
CA CYS A 225 1.46 1.22 29.65
C CYS A 225 2.81 1.66 30.22
N SER A 226 2.84 2.03 31.50
CA SER A 226 4.08 2.36 32.23
C SER A 226 4.88 1.13 32.68
N ALA A 227 4.25 -0.03 32.72
CA ALA A 227 4.86 -1.25 33.20
C ALA A 227 5.97 -1.71 32.24
N ALA A 228 7.18 -1.86 32.75
CA ALA A 228 8.18 -2.72 32.12
C ALA A 228 8.15 -4.08 32.83
N ARG A 229 8.11 -5.18 32.07
CA ARG A 229 8.42 -6.48 32.65
C ARG A 229 9.86 -6.36 33.19
N PRO A 230 10.16 -6.78 34.45
CA PRO A 230 11.53 -6.77 34.95
C PRO A 230 12.35 -7.72 34.08
N SER A 231 12.92 -7.16 33.02
CA SER A 231 13.64 -7.92 32.02
C SER A 231 14.94 -8.36 32.67
N LEU A 232 15.12 -9.67 32.84
CA LEU A 232 16.47 -10.21 32.80
C LEU A 232 17.03 -9.75 31.45
N ASP A 233 18.16 -9.07 31.43
CA ASP A 233 18.80 -8.63 30.19
C ASP A 233 19.42 -9.86 29.49
N GLU A 234 18.54 -10.74 28.99
CA GLU A 234 18.90 -11.99 28.32
C GLU A 234 19.78 -11.71 27.10
N PRO A 235 19.52 -10.69 26.26
CA PRO A 235 20.43 -10.31 25.19
C PRO A 235 21.84 -9.93 25.68
N ALA A 236 21.97 -9.13 26.74
CA ALA A 236 23.31 -8.82 27.27
C ALA A 236 24.00 -10.06 27.85
N ARG A 237 23.27 -10.92 28.58
CA ARG A 237 23.82 -12.19 29.10
C ARG A 237 24.26 -13.12 27.98
N ALA A 238 23.47 -13.21 26.91
CA ALA A 238 23.81 -13.97 25.72
C ALA A 238 25.08 -13.43 25.06
N ARG A 239 25.19 -12.10 24.88
CA ARG A 239 26.41 -11.47 24.35
C ARG A 239 27.62 -11.78 25.21
N SER A 240 27.56 -11.59 26.53
CA SER A 240 28.67 -11.92 27.42
C SER A 240 29.03 -13.41 27.38
N ALA A 241 28.05 -14.30 27.25
CA ALA A 241 28.29 -15.73 27.09
C ALA A 241 29.01 -16.04 25.76
N LEU A 242 28.61 -15.42 24.66
CA LEU A 242 29.29 -15.56 23.37
C LEU A 242 30.70 -14.97 23.42
N GLU A 243 30.90 -13.78 24.00
CA GLU A 243 32.22 -13.16 24.15
C GLU A 243 33.22 -14.08 24.87
N SER A 244 32.75 -14.86 25.85
CA SER A 244 33.58 -15.84 26.57
C SER A 244 34.09 -17.01 25.71
N LEU A 245 33.49 -17.24 24.53
CA LEU A 245 33.86 -18.30 23.58
C LEU A 245 34.87 -17.82 22.51
N GLY A 246 35.29 -16.55 22.53
CA GLY A 246 36.27 -16.03 21.57
C GLY A 246 35.76 -16.05 20.11
N GLU A 247 36.51 -16.68 19.21
CA GLU A 247 36.21 -16.70 17.77
C GLU A 247 34.89 -17.40 17.43
N GLU A 248 34.59 -18.52 18.09
CA GLU A 248 33.32 -19.24 17.91
C GLU A 248 32.13 -18.39 18.35
N GLY A 249 32.28 -17.64 19.46
CA GLY A 249 31.29 -16.68 19.91
C GLY A 249 31.07 -15.52 18.94
N ALA A 250 32.13 -15.02 18.32
CA ALA A 250 32.04 -13.98 17.30
C ALA A 250 31.33 -14.47 16.02
N LEU A 251 31.56 -15.73 15.62
CA LEU A 251 30.85 -16.38 14.52
C LEU A 251 29.35 -16.50 14.83
N ALA A 252 29.00 -17.02 16.01
CA ALA A 252 27.60 -17.13 16.43
C ALA A 252 26.92 -15.75 16.47
N ALA A 253 27.59 -14.73 17.02
CA ALA A 253 27.05 -13.38 17.10
C ALA A 253 26.69 -12.80 15.73
N ARG A 254 27.48 -13.08 14.67
CA ARG A 254 27.14 -12.66 13.29
C ARG A 254 25.88 -13.33 12.76
N ALA A 255 25.65 -14.61 13.09
CA ALA A 255 24.41 -15.28 12.74
C ALA A 255 23.18 -14.71 13.51
N PHE A 256 23.36 -14.30 14.78
CA PHE A 256 22.31 -13.56 15.50
C PHE A 256 22.06 -12.16 14.89
N ASP A 257 23.10 -11.44 14.48
CA ASP A 257 22.96 -10.16 13.76
C ASP A 257 22.15 -10.35 12.47
N ALA A 258 22.39 -11.46 11.75
CA ALA A 258 21.64 -11.85 10.56
C ALA A 258 20.16 -12.16 10.86
N LEU A 259 19.88 -12.93 11.92
CA LEU A 259 18.49 -13.17 12.36
C LEU A 259 17.79 -11.90 12.83
N ALA A 260 18.52 -10.93 13.38
CA ALA A 260 17.97 -9.66 13.81
C ALA A 260 17.64 -8.76 12.62
N ALA A 261 18.37 -8.90 11.50
CA ALA A 261 18.05 -8.27 10.22
C ALA A 261 16.85 -8.92 9.51
N SER A 262 16.60 -10.21 9.72
CA SER A 262 15.50 -10.93 9.07
C SER A 262 14.12 -10.35 9.43
N LEU A 263 13.21 -10.39 8.45
CA LEU A 263 11.83 -9.85 8.49
C LEU A 263 10.77 -10.95 8.67
N ALA A 264 11.21 -12.21 8.72
CA ALA A 264 10.41 -13.41 8.95
C ALA A 264 11.30 -14.53 9.49
N PRO A 265 10.73 -15.64 10.00
CA PRO A 265 11.48 -16.88 10.21
C PRO A 265 12.21 -17.31 8.94
N VAL A 266 13.49 -17.69 9.07
CA VAL A 266 14.37 -17.96 7.92
C VAL A 266 14.87 -19.40 7.95
N SER A 267 14.77 -20.10 6.82
CA SER A 267 15.31 -21.45 6.69
C SER A 267 16.84 -21.47 6.77
N ARG A 268 17.43 -22.64 7.07
CA ARG A 268 18.89 -22.84 6.99
C ARG A 268 19.47 -22.44 5.62
N ASP A 269 18.82 -22.84 4.53
CA ASP A 269 19.28 -22.54 3.17
C ASP A 269 19.21 -21.04 2.87
N ASP A 270 18.13 -20.37 3.29
CA ASP A 270 17.96 -18.94 3.10
C ASP A 270 18.94 -18.12 3.96
N LEU A 271 19.28 -18.55 5.17
CA LEU A 271 20.32 -17.87 5.96
C LEU A 271 21.64 -17.81 5.18
N VAL A 272 22.01 -18.89 4.50
CA VAL A 272 23.24 -18.94 3.69
C VAL A 272 23.08 -18.19 2.36
N ARG A 273 22.03 -18.51 1.59
CA ARG A 273 21.90 -18.03 0.20
C ARG A 273 21.23 -16.67 0.06
N ALA A 274 20.26 -16.36 0.92
CA ALA A 274 19.51 -15.12 0.90
C ALA A 274 20.15 -14.06 1.81
N VAL A 275 20.47 -14.43 3.06
CA VAL A 275 20.99 -13.51 4.07
C VAL A 275 22.51 -13.40 4.02
N GLY A 276 23.21 -14.48 3.66
CA GLY A 276 24.66 -14.48 3.44
C GLY A 276 25.47 -14.88 4.67
N VAL A 277 24.87 -15.65 5.57
CA VAL A 277 25.53 -16.24 6.72
C VAL A 277 26.46 -17.33 6.24
N ASP A 278 27.71 -17.32 6.70
CA ASP A 278 28.66 -18.38 6.37
C ASP A 278 28.23 -19.70 7.06
N PRO A 279 28.41 -20.88 6.44
CA PRO A 279 28.09 -22.15 7.08
C PRO A 279 28.73 -22.33 8.47
N ALA A 280 29.93 -21.81 8.71
CA ALA A 280 30.59 -21.85 10.02
C ALA A 280 29.92 -20.94 11.05
N GLU A 281 29.38 -19.79 10.63
CA GLU A 281 28.58 -18.89 11.50
C GLU A 281 27.29 -19.57 11.95
N LEU A 282 26.63 -20.28 11.02
CA LEU A 282 25.42 -21.02 11.32
C LEU A 282 25.69 -22.22 12.24
N GLU A 283 26.76 -22.97 12.01
CA GLU A 283 27.16 -24.04 12.92
C GLU A 283 27.49 -23.52 14.33
N ALA A 284 28.13 -22.34 14.43
CA ALA A 284 28.40 -21.71 15.72
C ALA A 284 27.11 -21.25 16.43
N LEU A 285 26.10 -20.76 15.68
CA LEU A 285 24.77 -20.47 16.23
C LEU A 285 24.11 -21.72 16.82
N GLU A 286 24.19 -22.86 16.13
CA GLU A 286 23.60 -24.12 16.59
C GLU A 286 24.29 -24.69 17.84
N ARG A 287 25.57 -24.38 18.03
CA ARG A 287 26.37 -24.75 19.20
C ARG A 287 26.37 -23.69 20.30
N ALA A 288 25.64 -22.59 20.11
CA ALA A 288 25.63 -21.48 21.05
C ALA A 288 25.19 -21.92 22.47
N PRO A 289 25.78 -21.34 23.54
CA PRO A 289 25.49 -21.74 24.91
C PRO A 289 24.07 -21.36 25.31
N ASP A 290 23.54 -22.00 26.34
CA ASP A 290 22.16 -21.84 26.82
C ASP A 290 21.63 -20.40 26.90
N PRO A 291 22.38 -19.40 27.42
CA PRO A 291 21.88 -18.02 27.46
C PRO A 291 21.56 -17.46 26.06
N ALA A 292 22.37 -17.77 25.06
CA ALA A 292 22.18 -17.35 23.68
C ALA A 292 21.14 -18.23 22.96
N ARG A 293 21.20 -19.55 23.15
CA ARG A 293 20.27 -20.50 22.54
C ARG A 293 18.81 -20.22 22.94
N ARG A 294 18.57 -19.68 24.14
CA ARG A 294 17.23 -19.28 24.59
C ARG A 294 16.65 -18.10 23.79
N LEU A 295 17.46 -17.28 23.13
CA LEU A 295 16.94 -16.16 22.36
C LEU A 295 16.33 -16.59 21.02
N VAL A 296 16.68 -17.78 20.52
CA VAL A 296 16.29 -18.28 19.20
C VAL A 296 15.42 -19.52 19.34
N VAL A 297 14.41 -19.61 18.49
CA VAL A 297 13.54 -20.77 18.35
C VAL A 297 13.67 -21.28 16.93
N THR A 298 13.77 -22.59 16.79
CA THR A 298 13.61 -23.27 15.51
C THR A 298 12.19 -23.81 15.46
N ASP A 299 11.42 -23.44 14.43
CA ASP A 299 10.06 -23.92 14.27
C ASP A 299 10.01 -25.37 13.74
N ASP A 300 8.78 -25.91 13.63
CA ASP A 300 8.54 -27.27 13.15
C ASP A 300 9.02 -27.49 11.70
N GLY A 301 9.20 -26.41 10.93
CA GLY A 301 9.73 -26.40 9.56
C GLY A 301 11.25 -26.22 9.48
N GLY A 302 11.95 -26.09 10.62
CA GLY A 302 13.39 -25.87 10.65
C GLY A 302 13.81 -24.43 10.39
N ALA A 303 12.89 -23.46 10.42
CA ALA A 303 13.20 -22.05 10.27
C ALA A 303 13.61 -21.43 11.60
N TYR A 304 14.63 -20.58 11.58
CA TYR A 304 15.16 -19.87 12.74
C TYR A 304 14.50 -18.51 12.89
N ARG A 305 14.19 -18.14 14.13
CA ARG A 305 13.69 -16.82 14.50
C ARG A 305 14.11 -16.47 15.92
N PHE A 306 14.09 -15.17 16.25
CA PHE A 306 14.08 -14.79 17.66
C PHE A 306 12.78 -15.26 18.34
N ARG A 307 12.85 -15.52 19.64
CA ARG A 307 11.69 -15.92 20.44
C ARG A 307 10.61 -14.84 20.42
N ASP A 308 11.03 -13.59 20.63
CA ASP A 308 10.17 -12.41 20.68
C ASP A 308 10.88 -11.16 20.10
N ASP A 309 10.08 -10.13 19.78
CA ASP A 309 10.62 -8.90 19.20
C ASP A 309 11.41 -8.05 20.18
N ALA A 310 11.19 -8.17 21.50
CA ALA A 310 11.96 -7.42 22.49
C ALA A 310 13.43 -7.87 22.50
N GLY A 311 13.65 -9.19 22.50
CA GLY A 311 14.96 -9.82 22.37
C GLY A 311 15.61 -9.48 21.04
N ARG A 312 14.85 -9.56 19.93
CA ARG A 312 15.31 -9.17 18.60
C ARG A 312 15.76 -7.72 18.55
N ALA A 313 14.95 -6.78 19.04
CA ALA A 313 15.24 -5.35 19.01
C ALA A 313 16.46 -4.98 19.88
N ARG A 314 16.56 -5.53 21.09
CA ARG A 314 17.73 -5.33 21.97
C ARG A 314 19.01 -5.92 21.38
N TRP A 315 18.90 -7.06 20.68
CA TRP A 315 20.02 -7.62 19.93
C TRP A 315 20.41 -6.72 18.75
N GLY A 316 19.43 -6.25 17.98
CA GLY A 316 19.60 -5.51 16.75
C GLY A 316 19.98 -4.03 16.89
N ALA A 317 20.16 -3.51 18.12
CA ALA A 317 20.52 -2.11 18.38
C ALA A 317 21.95 -1.72 17.92
N SER A 318 22.60 -2.50 17.05
CA SER A 318 23.93 -2.22 16.50
C SER A 318 23.87 -1.91 15.00
N ASP A 319 24.83 -1.12 14.51
CA ASP A 319 24.93 -0.76 13.09
C ASP A 319 25.15 -1.96 12.15
N ARG A 320 25.47 -3.14 12.70
CA ARG A 320 25.70 -4.37 11.91
C ARG A 320 24.44 -4.86 11.22
N VAL A 321 23.27 -4.66 11.83
CA VAL A 321 21.98 -5.08 11.24
C VAL A 321 21.76 -4.33 9.94
N ALA A 322 22.00 -3.02 9.91
CA ALA A 322 21.87 -2.20 8.71
C ALA A 322 22.82 -2.67 7.59
N ALA A 323 24.07 -3.01 7.92
CA ALA A 323 25.04 -3.53 6.94
C ALA A 323 24.62 -4.89 6.36
N ILE A 324 23.99 -5.76 7.16
CA ILE A 324 23.45 -7.03 6.68
C ILE A 324 22.23 -6.79 5.76
N GLU A 325 21.33 -5.89 6.12
CA GLU A 325 20.22 -5.50 5.26
C GLU A 325 20.70 -4.94 3.92
N ASP A 326 21.72 -4.07 3.91
CA ASP A 326 22.36 -3.57 2.69
C ASP A 326 22.93 -4.71 1.83
N ALA A 327 23.58 -5.70 2.46
CA ALA A 327 24.09 -6.87 1.76
C ALA A 327 22.98 -7.78 1.18
N ILE A 328 21.84 -7.91 1.87
CA ILE A 328 20.65 -8.62 1.36
C ILE A 328 20.12 -7.90 0.10
N VAL A 329 19.99 -6.57 0.16
CA VAL A 329 19.53 -5.75 -0.97
C VAL A 329 20.48 -5.87 -2.15
N GLU A 330 21.78 -5.69 -1.93
CA GLU A 330 22.80 -5.79 -2.99
C GLU A 330 22.78 -7.16 -3.67
N ARG A 331 22.67 -8.25 -2.88
CA ARG A 331 22.59 -9.61 -3.41
C ARG A 331 21.35 -9.78 -4.28
N GLY A 332 20.17 -9.40 -3.78
CA GLY A 332 18.91 -9.51 -4.50
C GLY A 332 18.93 -8.74 -5.83
N LEU A 333 19.39 -7.49 -5.82
CA LEU A 333 19.49 -6.65 -7.01
C LEU A 333 20.52 -7.18 -8.01
N SER A 334 21.66 -7.68 -7.53
CA SER A 334 22.69 -8.29 -8.40
C SER A 334 22.16 -9.53 -9.10
N THR A 335 21.45 -10.41 -8.38
CA THR A 335 20.78 -11.57 -8.97
C THR A 335 19.73 -11.13 -10.00
N LEU A 336 18.92 -10.12 -9.69
CA LEU A 336 17.88 -9.63 -10.60
C LEU A 336 18.47 -9.04 -11.90
N ARG A 337 19.55 -8.26 -11.78
CA ARG A 337 20.26 -7.71 -12.94
C ARG A 337 20.86 -8.82 -13.80
N ALA A 338 21.44 -9.85 -13.18
CA ALA A 338 21.94 -11.02 -13.90
C ALA A 338 20.81 -11.76 -14.64
N CYS A 339 19.64 -11.95 -14.00
CA CYS A 339 18.46 -12.55 -14.63
C CYS A 339 17.91 -11.74 -15.81
N ASN A 340 17.95 -10.40 -15.72
CA ASN A 340 17.50 -9.53 -16.80
C ASN A 340 18.48 -9.49 -17.99
N ALA A 341 19.78 -9.71 -17.73
CA ALA A 341 20.82 -9.74 -18.76
C ALA A 341 20.97 -11.11 -19.44
N ALA A 342 20.73 -12.20 -18.70
CA ALA A 342 20.82 -13.55 -19.22
C ALA A 342 19.63 -13.86 -20.14
N SER A 343 19.91 -14.53 -21.27
CA SER A 343 18.86 -15.12 -22.10
C SER A 343 18.30 -16.42 -21.49
N GLU A 344 18.95 -16.96 -20.45
CA GLU A 344 18.54 -18.20 -19.81
C GLU A 344 17.57 -17.97 -18.64
N PRO A 345 16.46 -18.72 -18.54
CA PRO A 345 15.32 -18.31 -17.73
C PRO A 345 15.28 -18.84 -16.28
N HIS A 346 16.19 -19.73 -15.87
CA HIS A 346 16.03 -20.51 -14.63
C HIS A 346 17.10 -20.21 -13.58
N VAL A 347 16.93 -19.11 -12.85
CA VAL A 347 17.67 -18.87 -11.61
C VAL A 347 16.83 -19.38 -10.44
N ALA A 348 17.39 -20.30 -9.66
CA ALA A 348 16.76 -20.82 -8.46
C ALA A 348 16.81 -19.76 -7.34
N TRP A 349 15.79 -18.91 -7.28
CA TRP A 349 15.65 -17.84 -6.30
C TRP A 349 15.45 -18.38 -4.88
N PRO A 350 16.26 -17.94 -3.89
CA PRO A 350 15.98 -18.23 -2.48
C PRO A 350 14.57 -17.74 -2.08
N PRO A 351 13.75 -18.57 -1.40
CA PRO A 351 12.45 -18.18 -0.87
C PRO A 351 12.46 -16.82 -0.18
N TYR A 352 13.38 -16.63 0.76
CA TYR A 352 13.41 -15.41 1.54
C TYR A 352 13.66 -14.14 0.70
N LEU A 353 14.53 -14.20 -0.33
CA LEU A 353 14.83 -13.02 -1.15
C LEU A 353 13.60 -12.51 -1.90
N VAL A 354 12.87 -13.37 -2.61
CA VAL A 354 11.71 -12.88 -3.39
C VAL A 354 10.63 -12.32 -2.48
N GLU A 355 10.40 -12.95 -1.33
CA GLU A 355 9.33 -12.52 -0.42
C GLU A 355 9.63 -11.22 0.33
N TYR A 356 10.91 -10.94 0.63
CA TYR A 356 11.29 -9.87 1.56
C TYR A 356 12.27 -8.84 0.97
N LEU A 357 12.76 -8.99 -0.27
CA LEU A 357 13.67 -8.01 -0.88
C LEU A 357 13.05 -6.61 -0.98
N GLY A 358 11.80 -6.49 -1.44
CA GLY A 358 11.13 -5.19 -1.53
C GLY A 358 10.94 -4.50 -0.16
N ALA A 359 10.70 -5.27 0.90
CA ALA A 359 10.59 -4.74 2.25
C ALA A 359 11.95 -4.27 2.79
N HIS A 360 13.03 -5.04 2.55
CA HIS A 360 14.40 -4.62 2.86
C HIS A 360 14.80 -3.35 2.11
N MET A 361 14.47 -3.26 0.82
CA MET A 361 14.69 -2.06 0.02
C MET A 361 13.95 -0.84 0.59
N THR A 362 12.74 -1.03 1.12
CA THR A 362 11.98 0.05 1.77
C THR A 362 12.67 0.51 3.06
N ARG A 363 13.10 -0.43 3.93
CA ARG A 363 13.84 -0.11 5.17
C ARG A 363 15.15 0.63 4.90
N ARG A 364 15.83 0.23 3.83
CA ARG A 364 17.11 0.83 3.40
C ARG A 364 16.94 2.04 2.50
N SER A 365 15.70 2.52 2.29
CA SER A 365 15.39 3.68 1.44
C SER A 365 16.05 3.58 0.06
N ALA A 366 15.96 2.39 -0.56
CA ALA A 366 16.52 2.14 -1.87
C ALA A 366 15.98 3.15 -2.89
N GLY A 367 16.84 3.54 -3.84
CA GLY A 367 16.48 4.53 -4.85
C GLY A 367 15.39 4.01 -5.79
N VAL A 368 14.65 4.93 -6.41
CA VAL A 368 13.57 4.61 -7.36
C VAL A 368 14.04 3.65 -8.45
N THR A 369 15.24 3.86 -9.00
CA THR A 369 15.81 2.98 -10.03
C THR A 369 15.93 1.52 -9.57
N ASP A 370 16.34 1.30 -8.32
CA ASP A 370 16.44 -0.06 -7.78
C ASP A 370 15.04 -0.64 -7.55
N CYS A 371 14.10 0.12 -6.99
CA CYS A 371 12.72 -0.33 -6.82
C CYS A 371 12.06 -0.68 -8.16
N MET A 372 12.31 0.10 -9.21
CA MET A 372 11.80 -0.16 -10.56
C MET A 372 12.36 -1.44 -11.19
N ALA A 373 13.50 -1.96 -10.69
CA ALA A 373 14.00 -3.27 -11.13
C ALA A 373 13.01 -4.40 -10.78
N LEU A 374 12.25 -4.26 -9.69
CA LEU A 374 11.19 -5.19 -9.29
C LEU A 374 9.99 -5.16 -10.26
N VAL A 375 9.83 -4.10 -11.05
CA VAL A 375 8.76 -3.96 -12.07
C VAL A 375 9.23 -4.52 -13.41
N SER A 376 9.60 -5.81 -13.41
CA SER A 376 10.20 -6.49 -14.56
C SER A 376 9.62 -7.90 -14.81
N PRO A 377 9.69 -8.41 -16.05
CA PRO A 377 9.25 -9.76 -16.37
C PRO A 377 9.99 -10.85 -15.58
N ALA A 378 11.29 -10.65 -15.32
CA ALA A 378 12.08 -11.62 -14.57
C ALA A 378 11.62 -11.73 -13.11
N TRP A 379 11.29 -10.59 -12.50
CA TRP A 379 10.76 -10.56 -11.14
C TRP A 379 9.34 -11.13 -11.07
N LEU A 380 8.48 -10.82 -12.04
CA LEU A 380 7.15 -11.44 -12.14
C LEU A 380 7.25 -12.97 -12.18
N ARG A 381 8.14 -13.53 -13.02
CA ARG A 381 8.34 -14.98 -13.10
C ARG A 381 8.80 -15.58 -11.77
N ALA A 382 9.76 -14.94 -11.09
CA ALA A 382 10.24 -15.39 -9.79
C ALA A 382 9.11 -15.47 -8.74
N TRP A 383 8.13 -14.58 -8.85
CA TRP A 383 6.93 -14.58 -8.03
C TRP A 383 5.88 -15.62 -8.45
N MET A 384 5.66 -15.84 -9.75
CA MET A 384 4.63 -16.78 -10.23
C MET A 384 4.90 -18.25 -9.85
N ASP A 385 6.15 -18.60 -9.54
CA ASP A 385 6.51 -19.94 -9.08
C ASP A 385 6.15 -20.19 -7.59
N ARG A 386 5.40 -19.28 -6.95
CA ARG A 386 5.16 -19.28 -5.50
C ARG A 386 3.70 -19.16 -5.11
N PRO A 387 3.32 -19.71 -3.94
CA PRO A 387 2.05 -19.39 -3.30
C PRO A 387 1.91 -17.87 -3.14
N GLY A 388 0.78 -17.34 -3.59
CA GLY A 388 0.47 -15.92 -3.44
C GLY A 388 1.32 -15.02 -4.31
N GLY A 389 1.87 -15.59 -5.39
CA GLY A 389 2.82 -14.94 -6.27
C GLY A 389 2.36 -13.58 -6.79
N LEU A 390 1.10 -13.49 -7.23
CA LEU A 390 0.56 -12.23 -7.75
C LEU A 390 0.51 -11.14 -6.70
N VAL A 391 -0.11 -11.42 -5.55
CA VAL A 391 -0.22 -10.44 -4.45
C VAL A 391 1.18 -9.99 -4.01
N GLY A 392 2.14 -10.91 -3.96
CA GLY A 392 3.54 -10.63 -3.66
C GLY A 392 4.20 -9.69 -4.67
N PHE A 393 4.06 -9.99 -5.96
CA PHE A 393 4.58 -9.15 -7.03
C PHE A 393 3.92 -7.76 -7.04
N LEU A 394 2.60 -7.68 -6.89
CA LEU A 394 1.87 -6.41 -6.86
C LEU A 394 2.23 -5.57 -5.63
N ALA A 395 2.56 -6.19 -4.50
CA ALA A 395 3.13 -5.46 -3.36
C ALA A 395 4.47 -4.78 -3.72
N ASP A 396 5.34 -5.46 -4.47
CA ASP A 396 6.59 -4.85 -4.95
C ASP A 396 6.35 -3.76 -6.00
N VAL A 397 5.39 -3.94 -6.90
CA VAL A 397 4.97 -2.89 -7.85
C VAL A 397 4.45 -1.66 -7.11
N GLN A 398 3.67 -1.83 -6.05
CA GLN A 398 3.18 -0.73 -5.23
C GLN A 398 4.30 -0.05 -4.44
N ARG A 399 5.28 -0.79 -3.90
CA ARG A 399 6.49 -0.21 -3.29
C ARG A 399 7.26 0.65 -4.30
N ALA A 400 7.48 0.15 -5.51
CA ALA A 400 8.13 0.90 -6.58
C ALA A 400 7.33 2.15 -6.98
N ARG A 401 6.00 2.03 -7.07
CA ARG A 401 5.10 3.15 -7.35
C ARG A 401 5.16 4.24 -6.27
N ARG A 402 5.22 3.85 -4.99
CA ARG A 402 5.36 4.78 -3.86
C ARG A 402 6.69 5.52 -3.93
N ALA A 403 7.79 4.81 -4.13
CA ALA A 403 9.11 5.41 -4.31
C ALA A 403 9.14 6.40 -5.50
N ALA A 404 8.56 6.01 -6.65
CA ALA A 404 8.46 6.87 -7.83
C ALA A 404 7.59 8.10 -7.60
N THR A 405 6.47 7.95 -6.87
CA THR A 405 5.57 9.04 -6.48
C THR A 405 6.27 10.04 -5.57
N ASP A 406 6.95 9.55 -4.53
CA ASP A 406 7.66 10.39 -3.57
C ASP A 406 8.79 11.18 -4.26
N ALA A 407 9.54 10.52 -5.17
CA ALA A 407 10.56 11.17 -5.97
C ALA A 407 9.98 12.19 -6.98
N LEU A 408 8.84 11.89 -7.62
CA LEU A 408 8.17 12.83 -8.50
C LEU A 408 7.72 14.08 -7.75
N LEU A 409 7.06 13.91 -6.60
CA LEU A 409 6.63 15.02 -5.75
C LEU A 409 7.82 15.85 -5.27
N LEU A 410 8.93 15.20 -4.90
CA LEU A 410 10.17 15.88 -4.52
C LEU A 410 10.73 16.71 -5.68
N ALA A 411 10.83 16.13 -6.88
CA ALA A 411 11.30 16.82 -8.09
C ALA A 411 10.41 17.99 -8.50
N CYS A 412 9.11 17.91 -8.22
CA CYS A 412 8.16 18.99 -8.48
C CYS A 412 8.18 20.11 -7.42
N ARG A 413 8.55 19.80 -6.17
CA ARG A 413 8.63 20.80 -5.08
C ARG A 413 9.92 21.62 -5.13
N PHE A 414 11.04 21.00 -5.49
CA PHE A 414 12.35 21.65 -5.43
C PHE A 414 12.93 22.00 -6.80
N GLY A 415 12.41 21.41 -7.89
CA GLY A 415 12.87 21.68 -9.24
C GLY A 415 12.30 23.00 -9.78
N THR A 416 13.16 23.80 -10.43
CA THR A 416 12.67 24.95 -11.21
C THR A 416 12.13 24.50 -12.56
N GLU A 417 11.14 25.22 -13.10
CA GLU A 417 10.56 24.89 -14.40
C GLU A 417 11.54 25.09 -15.55
N SER A 418 12.45 26.06 -15.41
CA SER A 418 13.42 26.41 -16.45
C SER A 418 14.65 25.50 -16.47
N ASP A 419 14.83 24.62 -15.48
CA ASP A 419 15.96 23.68 -15.45
C ASP A 419 15.68 22.43 -16.29
N PRO A 420 16.43 22.20 -17.39
CA PRO A 420 16.28 21.01 -18.21
C PRO A 420 16.54 19.70 -17.44
N GLY A 421 17.43 19.72 -16.45
CA GLY A 421 17.75 18.56 -15.62
C GLY A 421 16.55 18.16 -14.76
N ALA A 422 15.96 19.12 -14.04
CA ALA A 422 14.73 18.90 -13.28
C ALA A 422 13.56 18.45 -14.17
N SER A 423 13.42 19.00 -15.38
CA SER A 423 12.38 18.55 -16.31
C SER A 423 12.57 17.11 -16.79
N ALA A 424 13.80 16.70 -17.10
CA ALA A 424 14.11 15.33 -17.48
C ALA A 424 13.86 14.35 -16.32
N GLU A 425 14.22 14.73 -15.10
CA GLU A 425 13.96 13.94 -13.89
C GLU A 425 12.46 13.77 -13.65
N ARG A 426 11.66 14.85 -13.71
CA ARG A 426 10.19 14.77 -13.60
C ARG A 426 9.60 13.85 -14.67
N ALA A 427 10.05 13.98 -15.93
CA ALA A 427 9.61 13.12 -17.01
C ALA A 427 9.90 11.63 -16.71
N ALA A 428 11.10 11.31 -16.22
CA ALA A 428 11.46 9.95 -15.84
C ALA A 428 10.57 9.41 -14.71
N ARG A 429 10.35 10.19 -13.63
CA ARG A 429 9.53 9.73 -12.48
C ARG A 429 8.06 9.57 -12.81
N VAL A 430 7.49 10.43 -13.66
CA VAL A 430 6.12 10.22 -14.19
C VAL A 430 6.04 8.90 -14.94
N CYS A 431 7.03 8.57 -15.77
CA CYS A 431 7.05 7.31 -16.50
C CYS A 431 7.13 6.10 -15.57
N ASP A 432 7.91 6.20 -14.49
CA ASP A 432 8.02 5.15 -13.46
C ASP A 432 6.67 4.90 -12.78
N VAL A 433 5.96 5.97 -12.36
CA VAL A 433 4.61 5.88 -11.76
C VAL A 433 3.63 5.22 -12.74
N VAL A 434 3.63 5.68 -13.99
CA VAL A 434 2.73 5.15 -15.03
C VAL A 434 3.01 3.70 -15.34
N ARG A 435 4.28 3.30 -15.43
CA ARG A 435 4.66 1.89 -15.65
C ARG A 435 4.13 0.99 -14.54
N CYS A 436 4.27 1.41 -13.27
CA CYS A 436 3.76 0.63 -12.15
C CYS A 436 2.24 0.45 -12.23
N ALA A 437 1.50 1.54 -12.47
CA ALA A 437 0.05 1.49 -12.61
C ALA A 437 -0.39 0.57 -13.76
N LEU A 438 0.26 0.68 -14.93
CA LEU A 438 -0.03 -0.17 -16.09
C LEU A 438 0.18 -1.65 -15.78
N VAL A 439 1.27 -2.01 -15.12
CA VAL A 439 1.57 -3.41 -14.74
C VAL A 439 0.52 -3.94 -13.76
N ASP A 440 0.16 -3.14 -12.75
CA ASP A 440 -0.83 -3.50 -11.73
C ASP A 440 -2.18 -3.84 -12.39
N GLY A 441 -2.78 -2.90 -13.12
CA GLY A 441 -4.08 -3.18 -13.74
C GLY A 441 -4.02 -4.21 -14.87
N ALA A 442 -2.90 -4.36 -15.59
CA ALA A 442 -2.73 -5.44 -16.59
C ALA A 442 -2.84 -6.82 -15.96
N LEU A 443 -2.21 -7.02 -14.80
CA LEU A 443 -2.27 -8.29 -14.10
C LEU A 443 -3.65 -8.53 -13.47
N CYS A 444 -4.26 -7.50 -12.88
CA CYS A 444 -5.65 -7.58 -12.40
C CYS A 444 -6.60 -7.99 -13.53
N ALA A 445 -6.44 -7.45 -14.74
CA ALA A 445 -7.25 -7.82 -15.90
C ALA A 445 -7.03 -9.28 -16.36
N LYS A 446 -5.80 -9.80 -16.32
CA LYS A 446 -5.49 -11.20 -16.71
C LYS A 446 -6.10 -12.22 -15.77
N GLU A 447 -6.13 -11.90 -14.47
CA GLU A 447 -6.77 -12.76 -13.47
C GLU A 447 -8.30 -12.78 -13.61
N GLY A 448 -8.89 -11.69 -14.12
CA GLY A 448 -10.32 -11.40 -14.15
C GLY A 448 -11.21 -12.19 -15.12
N SER A 449 -11.19 -13.53 -15.10
CA SER A 449 -12.43 -14.28 -15.45
C SER A 449 -13.23 -14.43 -14.18
N ARG A 450 -14.12 -13.46 -13.95
CA ARG A 450 -15.22 -13.54 -12.98
C ARG A 450 -16.23 -14.67 -13.28
N ASP A 451 -16.01 -15.44 -14.34
CA ASP A 451 -17.03 -16.36 -14.90
C ASP A 451 -16.97 -17.80 -14.36
N GLU A 452 -16.02 -18.16 -13.49
CA GLU A 452 -16.17 -19.40 -12.74
C GLU A 452 -17.02 -19.15 -11.50
N GLU A 453 -18.30 -19.51 -11.60
CA GLU A 453 -19.27 -19.65 -10.50
C GLU A 453 -18.70 -20.67 -9.48
N ARG A 454 -17.76 -20.24 -8.64
CA ARG A 454 -17.17 -21.07 -7.57
C ARG A 454 -17.99 -20.94 -6.31
N ASP A 455 -18.08 -22.05 -5.58
CA ASP A 455 -18.86 -22.13 -4.34
C ASP A 455 -18.33 -21.11 -3.31
N PRO A 456 -19.15 -20.16 -2.84
CA PRO A 456 -18.76 -19.21 -1.79
C PRO A 456 -18.33 -19.87 -0.47
N ALA A 457 -18.68 -21.15 -0.25
CA ALA A 457 -18.25 -21.92 0.91
C ALA A 457 -16.83 -22.48 0.79
N GLU A 458 -16.20 -22.45 -0.40
CA GLU A 458 -14.81 -22.90 -0.52
C GLU A 458 -13.85 -21.96 0.22
N PRO A 459 -12.87 -22.50 0.96
CA PRO A 459 -11.83 -21.69 1.57
C PRO A 459 -11.11 -20.89 0.49
N TYR A 460 -10.75 -19.65 0.83
CA TYR A 460 -9.97 -18.79 -0.04
C TYR A 460 -8.69 -19.50 -0.49
N THR A 461 -8.60 -19.81 -1.79
CA THR A 461 -7.35 -20.21 -2.45
C THR A 461 -6.86 -19.07 -3.30
N GLU A 462 -5.56 -18.76 -3.19
CA GLU A 462 -4.96 -17.66 -3.92
C GLU A 462 -5.13 -17.85 -5.44
N PRO A 463 -5.45 -16.77 -6.16
CA PRO A 463 -5.71 -16.87 -7.58
C PRO A 463 -4.45 -17.24 -8.36
N ALA A 464 -4.60 -18.17 -9.31
CA ALA A 464 -3.58 -18.45 -10.30
C ALA A 464 -3.75 -17.49 -11.48
N VAL A 465 -2.68 -16.78 -11.84
CA VAL A 465 -2.70 -15.88 -13.00
C VAL A 465 -2.35 -16.67 -14.25
N ASP A 466 -3.27 -16.69 -15.22
CA ASP A 466 -2.94 -17.16 -16.56
C ASP A 466 -2.30 -16.01 -17.36
N LEU A 467 -0.97 -15.97 -17.37
CA LEU A 467 -0.22 -14.98 -18.14
C LEU A 467 -0.43 -15.12 -19.66
N THR A 468 -0.88 -16.29 -20.13
CA THR A 468 -1.11 -16.58 -21.56
C THR A 468 -2.44 -16.01 -22.06
N ARG A 469 -3.37 -15.71 -21.15
CA ARG A 469 -4.66 -15.14 -21.50
C ARG A 469 -4.52 -13.71 -22.03
N PRO A 470 -5.11 -13.36 -23.18
CA PRO A 470 -5.09 -11.99 -23.68
C PRO A 470 -5.89 -11.06 -22.74
N THR A 471 -5.33 -9.88 -22.44
CA THR A 471 -5.95 -8.88 -21.54
C THR A 471 -7.24 -8.22 -22.08
N GLY A 472 -7.68 -8.54 -23.30
CA GLY A 472 -8.75 -7.80 -24.00
C GLY A 472 -8.39 -6.34 -24.35
N ALA A 473 -7.28 -5.82 -23.83
CA ALA A 473 -6.91 -4.40 -23.87
C ALA A 473 -6.13 -3.97 -25.11
N ALA A 474 -6.02 -4.81 -26.14
CA ALA A 474 -5.24 -4.49 -27.33
C ALA A 474 -5.78 -3.22 -28.02
N ARG A 475 -7.11 -3.10 -28.11
CA ARG A 475 -7.78 -1.93 -28.68
C ARG A 475 -7.52 -0.66 -27.88
N GLU A 476 -7.64 -0.73 -26.56
CA GLU A 476 -7.45 0.40 -25.66
C GLU A 476 -5.99 0.86 -25.61
N ARG A 477 -5.03 -0.08 -25.72
CA ARG A 477 -3.61 0.26 -25.87
C ARG A 477 -3.36 1.02 -27.17
N ALA A 478 -3.90 0.52 -28.27
CA ALA A 478 -3.81 1.15 -29.58
C ALA A 478 -4.43 2.56 -29.55
N GLU A 479 -5.62 2.71 -28.97
CA GLU A 479 -6.33 3.99 -28.84
C GLU A 479 -5.57 5.01 -27.98
N ALA A 480 -5.02 4.57 -26.83
CA ALA A 480 -4.17 5.42 -26.00
C ALA A 480 -2.93 5.88 -26.76
N LEU A 481 -2.21 4.97 -27.43
CA LEU A 481 -1.01 5.30 -28.22
C LEU A 481 -1.33 6.26 -29.38
N VAL A 482 -2.39 6.00 -30.15
CA VAL A 482 -2.84 6.88 -31.24
C VAL A 482 -3.18 8.28 -30.70
N THR A 483 -3.78 8.37 -29.51
CA THR A 483 -4.05 9.66 -28.87
C THR A 483 -2.75 10.38 -28.48
N LEU A 484 -1.78 9.67 -27.88
CA LEU A 484 -0.47 10.26 -27.53
C LEU A 484 0.34 10.72 -28.75
N VAL A 485 0.19 10.07 -29.92
CA VAL A 485 0.81 10.54 -31.17
C VAL A 485 0.40 11.99 -31.49
N SER A 486 -0.85 12.37 -31.19
CA SER A 486 -1.35 13.72 -31.48
C SER A 486 -0.72 14.81 -30.61
N LEU A 487 -0.10 14.44 -29.49
CA LEU A 487 0.53 15.35 -28.53
C LEU A 487 2.01 15.61 -28.79
N VAL A 488 2.63 14.84 -29.68
CA VAL A 488 4.07 14.89 -29.94
C VAL A 488 4.35 15.34 -31.37
N THR A 489 5.53 15.91 -31.61
CA THR A 489 5.92 16.41 -32.94
C THR A 489 7.30 15.87 -33.35
N GLY A 490 7.74 16.13 -34.59
CA GLY A 490 9.08 15.78 -35.05
C GLY A 490 9.40 14.27 -35.03
N SER A 491 10.63 13.92 -34.66
CA SER A 491 11.12 12.53 -34.59
C SER A 491 10.45 11.71 -33.49
N GLU A 492 10.05 12.35 -32.40
CA GLU A 492 9.32 11.71 -31.29
C GLU A 492 7.96 11.20 -31.76
N ARG A 493 7.27 11.96 -32.62
CA ARG A 493 6.03 11.52 -33.26
C ARG A 493 6.21 10.26 -34.10
N GLN A 494 7.30 10.17 -34.86
CA GLN A 494 7.58 8.97 -35.67
C GLN A 494 7.78 7.73 -34.80
N LEU A 495 8.48 7.89 -33.66
CA LEU A 495 8.71 6.82 -32.70
C LEU A 495 7.40 6.34 -32.06
N VAL A 496 6.59 7.25 -31.53
CA VAL A 496 5.30 6.91 -30.91
C VAL A 496 4.33 6.33 -31.95
N GLN A 497 4.35 6.86 -33.18
CA GLN A 497 3.56 6.32 -34.29
C GLN A 497 3.94 4.88 -34.62
N ALA A 498 5.23 4.52 -34.57
CA ALA A 498 5.66 3.15 -34.81
C ALA A 498 5.08 2.18 -33.75
N TRP A 499 5.08 2.57 -32.47
CA TRP A 499 4.44 1.77 -31.42
C TRP A 499 2.92 1.71 -31.56
N ALA A 500 2.27 2.82 -31.94
CA ALA A 500 0.84 2.84 -32.20
C ALA A 500 0.48 1.92 -33.38
N THR A 501 1.25 1.94 -34.46
CA THR A 501 1.05 1.06 -35.62
C THR A 501 1.22 -0.41 -35.26
N ASP A 502 2.21 -0.76 -34.44
CA ASP A 502 2.40 -2.13 -33.92
C ASP A 502 1.20 -2.56 -33.06
N ALA A 503 0.73 -1.70 -32.16
CA ALA A 503 -0.45 -1.98 -31.33
C ALA A 503 -1.76 -2.09 -32.13
N CYS A 504 -1.89 -1.38 -33.26
CA CYS A 504 -3.03 -1.45 -34.16
C CYS A 504 -3.03 -2.71 -35.06
N ALA A 505 -1.93 -3.48 -35.10
CA ALA A 505 -1.81 -4.61 -36.01
C ALA A 505 -2.90 -5.66 -35.73
N GLY A 506 -3.77 -5.92 -36.72
CA GLY A 506 -4.87 -6.88 -36.60
C GLY A 506 -6.15 -6.33 -35.95
N LEU A 507 -6.23 -5.02 -35.70
CA LEU A 507 -7.44 -4.34 -35.22
C LEU A 507 -8.14 -3.57 -36.33
N ASP A 508 -9.45 -3.36 -36.18
CA ASP A 508 -10.23 -2.41 -37.00
C ASP A 508 -9.75 -0.96 -36.79
N GLU A 509 -10.27 -0.03 -37.59
CA GLU A 509 -9.93 1.40 -37.49
C GLU A 509 -10.04 1.92 -36.04
N ILE A 510 -8.92 2.50 -35.57
CA ILE A 510 -8.79 3.11 -34.24
C ILE A 510 -8.73 4.62 -34.43
N LEU A 511 -9.70 5.32 -33.83
CA LEU A 511 -9.74 6.78 -33.83
C LEU A 511 -9.13 7.32 -32.53
N PRO A 512 -8.38 8.45 -32.58
CA PRO A 512 -7.89 9.11 -31.38
C PRO A 512 -9.05 9.63 -30.53
N ARG A 513 -8.86 9.64 -29.20
CA ARG A 513 -9.78 10.35 -28.30
C ARG A 513 -9.48 11.85 -28.29
N SER A 514 -10.53 12.63 -28.08
CA SER A 514 -10.38 14.05 -27.77
C SER A 514 -9.59 14.24 -26.48
N ILE A 515 -8.68 15.21 -26.50
CA ILE A 515 -7.85 15.55 -25.36
C ILE A 515 -8.47 16.76 -24.65
N PRO A 516 -8.64 16.71 -23.31
CA PRO A 516 -9.14 17.84 -22.56
C PRO A 516 -8.24 19.06 -22.72
N HIS A 517 -8.82 20.21 -23.08
CA HIS A 517 -8.11 21.48 -23.13
C HIS A 517 -9.06 22.63 -22.81
N VAL A 518 -8.53 23.70 -22.22
CA VAL A 518 -9.25 24.97 -22.11
C VAL A 518 -8.94 25.79 -23.37
N THR A 519 -9.98 26.21 -24.09
CA THR A 519 -9.78 27.01 -25.31
C THR A 519 -9.19 28.38 -24.96
N THR A 520 -8.06 28.71 -25.58
CA THR A 520 -7.43 30.04 -25.48
C THR A 520 -7.77 30.93 -26.66
N ASP A 521 -8.57 30.45 -27.61
CA ASP A 521 -9.06 31.24 -28.73
C ASP A 521 -10.19 32.17 -28.26
N ARG A 522 -10.11 33.45 -28.61
CA ARG A 522 -11.17 34.45 -28.33
C ARG A 522 -12.38 34.28 -29.25
N SER A 523 -12.20 33.65 -30.42
CA SER A 523 -13.27 33.43 -31.40
C SER A 523 -14.24 32.30 -30.99
N ALA A 524 -13.81 31.46 -30.04
CA ALA A 524 -14.59 30.38 -29.45
C ALA A 524 -15.55 30.84 -28.32
N ALA A 525 -15.60 32.14 -28.04
CA ALA A 525 -16.51 32.70 -27.03
C ALA A 525 -17.97 32.63 -27.52
N ASP A 526 -18.86 32.09 -26.69
CA ASP A 526 -20.30 32.06 -26.94
C ASP A 526 -21.00 33.16 -26.10
N PRO A 527 -21.44 34.27 -26.73
CA PRO A 527 -22.10 35.37 -26.03
C PRO A 527 -23.43 34.97 -25.37
N GLU A 528 -24.15 34.00 -25.96
CA GLU A 528 -25.43 33.52 -25.42
C GLU A 528 -25.20 32.65 -24.19
N ARG A 529 -24.13 31.85 -24.17
CA ARG A 529 -23.70 31.11 -22.98
C ARG A 529 -23.28 32.05 -21.85
N THR A 530 -22.52 33.10 -22.15
CA THR A 530 -22.12 34.12 -21.17
C THR A 530 -23.36 34.80 -20.55
N ARG A 531 -24.39 35.07 -21.37
CA ARG A 531 -25.68 35.61 -20.91
C ARG A 531 -26.41 34.65 -19.97
N ARG A 532 -26.43 33.35 -20.25
CA ARG A 532 -27.10 32.33 -19.42
C ARG A 532 -26.37 32.05 -18.11
N ILE A 533 -25.03 32.03 -18.13
CA ILE A 533 -24.21 31.92 -16.91
C ILE A 533 -24.54 33.10 -15.97
N ARG A 534 -24.63 34.33 -16.50
CA ARG A 534 -25.05 35.52 -15.73
C ARG A 534 -26.48 35.42 -15.19
N ALA A 535 -27.36 34.65 -15.84
CA ALA A 535 -28.74 34.44 -15.42
C ALA A 535 -28.90 33.35 -14.32
N GLY A 536 -27.81 32.70 -13.90
CA GLY A 536 -27.87 31.69 -12.85
C GLY A 536 -28.28 30.29 -13.31
N ALA A 537 -28.10 29.97 -14.60
CA ALA A 537 -28.44 28.65 -15.15
C ALA A 537 -27.81 27.50 -14.35
N THR A 538 -28.57 26.40 -14.18
CA THR A 538 -28.11 25.20 -13.47
C THR A 538 -27.15 24.38 -14.32
N TYR A 539 -26.42 23.46 -13.70
CA TYR A 539 -25.49 22.56 -14.40
C TYR A 539 -26.17 21.84 -15.58
N ASP A 540 -27.36 21.27 -15.38
CA ASP A 540 -28.11 20.58 -16.44
C ASP A 540 -28.47 21.46 -17.64
N GLU A 541 -28.68 22.76 -17.43
CA GLU A 541 -28.96 23.73 -18.51
C GLU A 541 -27.71 24.13 -19.29
N VAL A 542 -26.53 23.95 -18.68
CA VAL A 542 -25.21 24.21 -19.26
C VAL A 542 -24.57 22.93 -19.82
N ASP A 543 -24.96 21.74 -19.33
CA ASP A 543 -24.44 20.42 -19.71
C ASP A 543 -24.73 20.10 -21.18
N ALA A 544 -25.89 20.52 -21.69
CA ALA A 544 -26.21 20.46 -23.13
C ALA A 544 -25.20 21.24 -24.02
N TYR A 545 -24.44 22.18 -23.44
CA TYR A 545 -23.40 22.99 -24.09
C TYR A 545 -21.96 22.63 -23.66
N LEU A 546 -21.80 21.76 -22.66
CA LEU A 546 -20.53 21.12 -22.32
C LEU A 546 -20.28 19.87 -23.19
N SER A 547 -21.02 19.72 -24.30
CA SER A 547 -20.83 18.64 -25.26
C SER A 547 -19.38 18.61 -25.75
N ARG A 548 -18.58 17.75 -25.11
CA ARG A 548 -17.21 17.33 -25.45
C ARG A 548 -16.25 18.50 -25.72
N ASP A 549 -15.34 18.70 -24.76
CA ASP A 549 -13.98 19.21 -25.00
C ASP A 549 -13.72 20.72 -24.84
N MET A 550 -14.66 21.53 -24.34
CA MET A 550 -14.42 22.98 -24.18
C MET A 550 -14.95 23.58 -22.86
N VAL A 551 -14.04 24.09 -22.03
CA VAL A 551 -14.36 25.08 -20.99
C VAL A 551 -14.37 26.46 -21.64
N VAL A 552 -15.55 27.09 -21.76
CA VAL A 552 -15.73 28.32 -22.56
C VAL A 552 -15.60 29.57 -21.69
N ARG A 553 -14.87 30.55 -22.22
CA ARG A 553 -14.61 31.88 -21.65
C ARG A 553 -15.87 32.73 -21.45
N PRO A 554 -16.07 33.37 -20.28
CA PRO A 554 -16.98 34.50 -20.18
C PRO A 554 -16.30 35.77 -20.72
N THR A 555 -16.69 36.22 -21.91
CA THR A 555 -16.24 37.52 -22.43
C THR A 555 -17.00 38.66 -21.74
N ASP A 556 -16.31 39.76 -21.44
CA ASP A 556 -16.85 41.02 -20.88
C ASP A 556 -16.91 41.17 -19.34
N LEU A 557 -16.17 40.38 -18.55
CA LEU A 557 -16.02 40.60 -17.11
C LEU A 557 -14.59 41.06 -16.75
N SER A 558 -14.46 41.94 -15.76
CA SER A 558 -13.16 42.16 -15.12
C SER A 558 -12.73 40.91 -14.33
N PRO A 559 -11.42 40.69 -14.09
CA PRO A 559 -10.94 39.53 -13.31
C PRO A 559 -11.62 39.37 -11.95
N ASP A 560 -11.88 40.48 -11.23
CA ASP A 560 -12.54 40.47 -9.92
C ASP A 560 -14.03 40.14 -10.00
N GLU A 561 -14.71 40.51 -11.08
CA GLU A 561 -16.11 40.13 -11.32
C GLU A 561 -16.22 38.66 -11.71
N ALA A 562 -15.32 38.18 -12.57
CA ALA A 562 -15.22 36.79 -12.96
C ALA A 562 -14.93 35.88 -11.75
N TRP A 563 -14.00 36.30 -10.88
CA TRP A 563 -13.67 35.61 -9.63
C TRP A 563 -14.89 35.49 -8.71
N ARG A 564 -15.53 36.62 -8.36
CA ARG A 564 -16.70 36.64 -7.47
C ARG A 564 -17.86 35.81 -8.02
N LEU A 565 -18.05 35.83 -9.33
CA LEU A 565 -19.06 35.02 -9.99
C LEU A 565 -18.76 33.53 -9.82
N ALA A 566 -17.50 33.09 -10.02
CA ALA A 566 -17.11 31.70 -9.81
C ALA A 566 -17.22 31.29 -8.33
N GLU A 567 -16.81 32.17 -7.41
CA GLU A 567 -16.88 31.96 -5.96
C GLU A 567 -18.32 31.85 -5.43
N SER A 568 -19.30 32.49 -6.09
CA SER A 568 -20.71 32.37 -5.74
C SER A 568 -21.35 31.01 -6.09
N ARG A 569 -20.60 30.12 -6.75
CA ARG A 569 -21.06 28.79 -7.15
C ARG A 569 -20.59 27.72 -6.15
N GLU A 570 -21.32 26.61 -6.15
CA GLU A 570 -21.07 25.44 -5.33
C GLU A 570 -20.80 24.20 -6.20
N GLY A 571 -20.18 23.18 -5.61
CA GLY A 571 -19.93 21.88 -6.25
C GLY A 571 -19.22 21.95 -7.60
N GLU A 572 -19.65 21.12 -8.54
CA GLU A 572 -19.11 21.04 -9.91
C GLU A 572 -19.22 22.37 -10.68
N SER A 573 -20.29 23.14 -10.43
CA SER A 573 -20.47 24.45 -11.09
C SER A 573 -19.39 25.46 -10.69
N ARG A 574 -18.89 25.38 -9.46
CA ARG A 574 -17.74 26.17 -8.99
C ARG A 574 -16.48 25.82 -9.76
N MET A 575 -16.19 24.53 -9.85
CA MET A 575 -15.02 23.99 -10.56
C MET A 575 -15.02 24.41 -12.04
N VAL A 576 -16.13 24.20 -12.77
CA VAL A 576 -16.25 24.61 -14.19
C VAL A 576 -16.09 26.13 -14.34
N SER A 577 -16.67 26.91 -13.43
CA SER A 577 -16.59 28.37 -13.48
C SER A 577 -15.17 28.87 -13.30
N PHE A 578 -14.42 28.35 -12.32
CA PHE A 578 -13.02 28.73 -12.13
C PHE A 578 -12.15 28.28 -13.30
N ALA A 579 -12.32 27.06 -13.80
CA ALA A 579 -11.58 26.56 -14.96
C ALA A 579 -11.78 27.45 -16.20
N GLY A 580 -13.00 27.96 -16.42
CA GLY A 580 -13.33 28.76 -17.60
C GLY A 580 -12.77 30.18 -17.60
N ILE A 581 -12.45 30.73 -16.43
CA ILE A 581 -11.88 32.08 -16.30
C ILE A 581 -10.35 32.07 -16.26
N LEU A 582 -9.70 30.92 -16.06
CA LEU A 582 -8.24 30.79 -15.95
C LEU A 582 -7.44 31.51 -17.05
N PRO A 583 -7.80 31.41 -18.35
CA PRO A 583 -7.03 32.08 -19.40
C PRO A 583 -6.98 33.60 -19.26
N ASP A 584 -8.00 34.19 -18.61
CA ASP A 584 -8.22 35.63 -18.55
C ASP A 584 -7.83 36.22 -17.18
N LEU A 585 -7.59 35.36 -16.19
CA LEU A 585 -7.08 35.77 -14.88
C LEU A 585 -5.61 36.23 -14.96
N PRO A 586 -5.20 37.22 -14.15
CA PRO A 586 -3.81 37.51 -13.84
C PRO A 586 -3.06 36.30 -13.25
N GLU A 587 -1.73 36.25 -13.43
CA GLU A 587 -0.90 35.13 -13.00
C GLU A 587 -1.04 34.78 -11.52
N ASP A 588 -1.12 35.79 -10.63
CA ASP A 588 -1.29 35.63 -9.19
C ASP A 588 -2.68 35.11 -8.78
N MET A 589 -3.68 35.26 -9.66
CA MET A 589 -5.03 34.74 -9.46
C MET A 589 -5.21 33.33 -10.05
N ARG A 590 -4.47 32.99 -11.11
CA ARG A 590 -4.60 31.67 -11.77
C ARG A 590 -4.26 30.52 -10.83
N GLU A 591 -3.18 30.65 -10.07
CA GLU A 591 -2.78 29.61 -9.12
C GLU A 591 -3.86 29.39 -8.05
N LYS A 592 -4.45 30.47 -7.53
CA LYS A 592 -5.55 30.39 -6.57
C LYS A 592 -6.80 29.73 -7.20
N ALA A 593 -7.15 30.11 -8.43
CA ALA A 593 -8.28 29.51 -9.13
C ALA A 593 -8.07 28.02 -9.39
N VAL A 594 -6.86 27.57 -9.74
CA VAL A 594 -6.55 26.13 -9.89
C VAL A 594 -6.74 25.40 -8.56
N ARG A 595 -6.31 25.98 -7.43
CA ARG A 595 -6.54 25.37 -6.11
C ARG A 595 -8.03 25.26 -5.79
N GLU A 596 -8.85 26.25 -6.15
CA GLU A 596 -10.32 26.16 -6.01
C GLU A 596 -10.92 25.03 -6.86
N VAL A 597 -10.45 24.87 -8.11
CA VAL A 597 -10.84 23.74 -8.98
C VAL A 597 -10.47 22.41 -8.33
N MET A 598 -9.26 22.28 -7.78
CA MET A 598 -8.80 21.07 -7.09
C MET A 598 -9.61 20.78 -5.83
N THR A 599 -9.85 21.78 -4.98
CA THR A 599 -10.65 21.61 -3.75
C THR A 599 -12.07 21.14 -4.09
N ALA A 600 -12.70 21.73 -5.11
CA ALA A 600 -14.00 21.30 -5.57
C ALA A 600 -13.98 19.86 -6.14
N TYR A 601 -12.93 19.52 -6.90
CA TYR A 601 -12.71 18.16 -7.40
C TYR A 601 -12.58 17.14 -6.26
N TRP A 602 -11.75 17.38 -5.24
CA TRP A 602 -11.58 16.44 -4.14
C TRP A 602 -12.82 16.29 -3.24
N ALA A 603 -13.70 17.30 -3.24
CA ALA A 603 -14.94 17.25 -2.49
C ALA A 603 -16.07 16.49 -3.21
N HIS A 604 -16.13 16.57 -4.54
CA HIS A 604 -17.31 16.18 -5.33
C HIS A 604 -17.00 15.49 -6.67
N GLY A 605 -15.72 15.25 -6.98
CA GLY A 605 -15.27 14.94 -8.33
C GLY A 605 -15.80 13.62 -8.88
N ASP A 606 -16.27 13.68 -10.12
CA ASP A 606 -16.63 12.55 -10.96
C ASP A 606 -15.76 12.52 -12.24
N ARG A 607 -16.21 11.76 -13.25
CA ARG A 607 -15.54 11.68 -14.55
C ARG A 607 -15.42 13.01 -15.30
N VAL A 608 -16.45 13.83 -15.27
CA VAL A 608 -16.43 15.12 -15.96
C VAL A 608 -15.50 16.06 -15.22
N ALA A 609 -15.50 16.00 -13.89
CA ALA A 609 -14.66 16.81 -13.04
C ALA A 609 -13.17 16.64 -13.29
N LEU A 610 -12.69 15.40 -13.45
CA LEU A 610 -11.27 15.17 -13.74
C LEU A 610 -10.86 15.75 -15.09
N ARG A 611 -11.72 15.70 -16.12
CA ARG A 611 -11.39 16.30 -17.42
C ARG A 611 -11.25 17.82 -17.34
N VAL A 612 -12.12 18.46 -16.57
CA VAL A 612 -12.04 19.91 -16.29
C VAL A 612 -10.74 20.22 -15.54
N LEU A 613 -10.40 19.42 -14.53
CA LEU A 613 -9.16 19.56 -13.77
C LEU A 613 -7.91 19.37 -14.65
N SER A 614 -7.86 18.31 -15.47
CA SER A 614 -6.78 18.06 -16.43
C SER A 614 -6.63 19.20 -17.44
N ALA A 615 -7.73 19.80 -17.90
CA ALA A 615 -7.69 20.94 -18.82
C ALA A 615 -7.02 22.17 -18.18
N CYS A 616 -7.00 22.27 -16.84
CA CYS A 616 -6.32 23.33 -16.09
C CYS A 616 -4.80 23.13 -15.96
N ALA A 617 -4.26 22.00 -16.45
CA ALA A 617 -2.83 21.64 -16.32
C ALA A 617 -1.83 22.75 -16.70
N PRO A 618 -2.03 23.59 -17.75
CA PRO A 618 -1.08 24.63 -18.11
C PRO A 618 -0.84 25.69 -17.02
N TRP A 619 -1.78 25.85 -16.08
CA TRP A 619 -1.71 26.84 -15.00
C TRP A 619 -1.50 26.20 -13.62
N MET A 620 -1.42 24.88 -13.57
CA MET A 620 -1.27 24.12 -12.33
C MET A 620 0.20 24.14 -11.87
N ALA A 621 0.40 24.27 -10.56
CA ALA A 621 1.71 24.06 -9.97
C ALA A 621 2.18 22.61 -10.22
N LEU A 622 3.48 22.39 -10.42
CA LEU A 622 3.98 21.06 -10.74
C LEU A 622 3.66 20.04 -9.64
N ALA A 623 3.74 20.43 -8.37
CA ALA A 623 3.43 19.55 -7.24
C ALA A 623 1.95 19.14 -7.22
N ASP A 624 1.06 20.06 -7.59
CA ASP A 624 -0.38 19.80 -7.69
C ASP A 624 -0.67 18.85 -8.86
N ALA A 625 -0.06 19.08 -10.03
CA ALA A 625 -0.20 18.21 -11.20
C ALA A 625 0.31 16.78 -10.90
N ALA A 626 1.43 16.66 -10.19
CA ALA A 626 1.96 15.37 -9.77
C ALA A 626 1.02 14.67 -8.78
N THR A 627 0.43 15.41 -7.85
CA THR A 627 -0.54 14.88 -6.88
C THR A 627 -1.77 14.31 -7.60
N VAL A 628 -2.34 15.05 -8.55
CA VAL A 628 -3.49 14.57 -9.35
C VAL A 628 -3.12 13.29 -10.12
N VAL A 629 -1.99 13.30 -10.85
CA VAL A 629 -1.56 12.11 -11.62
C VAL A 629 -1.35 10.89 -10.71
N CYS A 630 -0.70 11.07 -9.55
CA CYS A 630 -0.40 9.96 -8.65
C CYS A 630 -1.63 9.40 -7.95
N SER A 631 -2.61 10.24 -7.62
CA SER A 631 -3.86 9.84 -6.94
C SER A 631 -4.86 9.19 -7.89
N GLU A 632 -5.01 9.73 -9.10
CA GLU A 632 -6.05 9.29 -10.04
C GLU A 632 -5.69 8.05 -10.82
N LEU A 633 -4.39 7.88 -11.13
CA LEU A 633 -3.97 6.81 -12.01
C LEU A 633 -4.18 5.43 -11.35
N GLY A 634 -5.22 4.69 -11.71
CA GLY A 634 -5.51 3.39 -11.07
C GLY A 634 -5.97 3.50 -9.61
N GLY A 635 -6.51 4.67 -9.20
CA GLY A 635 -7.12 4.85 -7.88
C GLY A 635 -8.54 4.29 -7.77
N ASP A 636 -9.21 4.02 -8.89
CA ASP A 636 -10.56 3.47 -8.93
C ASP A 636 -10.61 1.95 -8.79
N TRP A 637 -11.40 1.48 -7.81
CA TRP A 637 -11.61 0.08 -7.42
C TRP A 637 -12.20 -0.83 -8.50
N THR A 638 -12.51 -0.31 -9.68
CA THR A 638 -13.03 -1.04 -10.84
C THR A 638 -11.98 -1.29 -11.93
N SER A 639 -10.69 -1.24 -11.57
CA SER A 639 -9.51 -1.11 -12.45
C SER A 639 -9.20 -2.31 -13.36
N ASP A 640 -10.01 -2.54 -14.37
CA ASP A 640 -9.56 -3.33 -15.52
C ASP A 640 -8.53 -2.51 -16.32
N PHE A 641 -7.46 -3.15 -16.80
CA PHE A 641 -6.41 -2.55 -17.64
C PHE A 641 -6.93 -1.64 -18.78
N PRO A 642 -8.00 -2.02 -19.52
CA PRO A 642 -8.68 -1.12 -20.46
C PRO A 642 -9.07 0.24 -19.85
N GLY A 643 -9.58 0.25 -18.63
CA GLY A 643 -9.98 1.44 -17.89
C GLY A 643 -8.83 2.40 -17.60
N MET A 644 -7.62 1.89 -17.32
CA MET A 644 -6.45 2.76 -17.11
C MET A 644 -5.92 3.42 -18.39
N LEU A 645 -6.17 2.82 -19.55
CA LEU A 645 -5.70 3.32 -20.83
C LEU A 645 -6.67 4.36 -21.41
N VAL A 646 -7.97 4.07 -21.37
CA VAL A 646 -9.01 4.90 -21.99
C VAL A 646 -10.27 5.12 -21.13
N GLY A 647 -10.33 4.56 -19.93
CA GLY A 647 -11.44 4.79 -18.97
C GLY A 647 -11.37 6.14 -18.27
N PHE A 648 -12.07 6.24 -17.14
CA PHE A 648 -11.92 7.36 -16.22
C PHE A 648 -10.60 7.25 -15.46
N GLY A 649 -9.97 8.38 -15.13
CA GLY A 649 -8.63 8.37 -14.51
C GLY A 649 -7.54 7.84 -15.45
N SER A 650 -7.83 7.77 -16.75
CA SER A 650 -6.95 7.11 -17.73
C SER A 650 -5.80 7.99 -18.19
N LEU A 651 -4.76 7.35 -18.75
CA LEU A 651 -3.62 8.05 -19.34
C LEU A 651 -4.01 9.03 -20.45
N THR A 652 -5.09 8.74 -21.17
CA THR A 652 -5.64 9.63 -22.19
C THR A 652 -6.17 10.93 -21.54
N GLU A 653 -6.97 10.79 -20.49
CA GLU A 653 -7.58 11.93 -19.77
C GLU A 653 -6.56 12.73 -18.96
N LEU A 654 -5.50 12.08 -18.45
CA LEU A 654 -4.41 12.70 -17.69
C LEU A 654 -3.30 13.29 -18.58
N SER A 655 -3.37 13.11 -19.90
CA SER A 655 -2.29 13.50 -20.81
C SER A 655 -1.87 15.00 -20.77
N PRO A 656 -2.77 15.97 -20.52
CA PRO A 656 -2.34 17.36 -20.30
C PRO A 656 -1.44 17.53 -19.06
N LEU A 657 -1.69 16.78 -18.00
CA LEU A 657 -0.87 16.79 -16.78
C LEU A 657 0.49 16.13 -17.02
N LEU A 658 0.55 15.07 -17.83
CA LEU A 658 1.81 14.44 -18.24
C LEU A 658 2.70 15.45 -19.00
N LEU A 659 2.12 16.19 -19.95
CA LEU A 659 2.79 17.27 -20.67
C LEU A 659 3.26 18.38 -19.72
N ARG A 660 2.45 18.75 -18.73
CA ARG A 660 2.82 19.76 -17.74
C ARG A 660 4.02 19.33 -16.91
N LEU A 661 4.10 18.06 -16.51
CA LEU A 661 5.13 17.57 -15.60
C LEU A 661 6.50 17.40 -16.26
N GLY A 662 6.55 16.88 -17.48
CA GLY A 662 7.82 16.57 -18.14
C GLY A 662 7.83 16.81 -19.66
N GLY A 663 6.87 17.55 -20.19
CA GLY A 663 6.79 17.91 -21.60
C GLY A 663 6.67 16.69 -22.51
N THR A 664 7.22 16.82 -23.72
CA THR A 664 7.21 15.75 -24.73
C THR A 664 7.94 14.50 -24.25
N ALA A 665 9.00 14.64 -23.44
CA ALA A 665 9.75 13.52 -22.90
C ALA A 665 8.89 12.62 -22.00
N ALA A 666 8.01 13.19 -21.17
CA ALA A 666 7.06 12.43 -20.36
C ALA A 666 6.07 11.67 -21.23
N VAL A 667 5.49 12.31 -22.26
CA VAL A 667 4.53 11.67 -23.18
C VAL A 667 5.17 10.51 -23.93
N VAL A 668 6.38 10.70 -24.46
CA VAL A 668 7.13 9.65 -25.17
C VAL A 668 7.48 8.50 -24.24
N GLY A 669 7.92 8.79 -23.01
CA GLY A 669 8.24 7.77 -22.02
C GLY A 669 7.01 6.97 -21.56
N VAL A 670 5.85 7.63 -21.41
CA VAL A 670 4.58 6.95 -21.14
C VAL A 670 4.14 6.08 -22.31
N ALA A 671 4.24 6.57 -23.55
CA ALA A 671 3.96 5.75 -24.73
C ALA A 671 4.88 4.51 -24.81
N ARG A 672 6.16 4.67 -24.46
CA ARG A 672 7.10 3.56 -24.35
C ARG A 672 6.66 2.57 -23.27
N ALA A 673 6.24 3.04 -22.11
CA ALA A 673 5.76 2.19 -21.02
C ALA A 673 4.52 1.37 -21.44
N ILE A 674 3.54 1.98 -22.13
CA ILE A 674 2.38 1.26 -22.68
C ILE A 674 2.82 0.15 -23.64
N ALA A 675 3.72 0.46 -24.58
CA ALA A 675 4.22 -0.51 -25.55
C ALA A 675 5.05 -1.63 -24.88
N GLU A 676 5.90 -1.29 -23.92
CA GLU A 676 6.69 -2.26 -23.18
C GLU A 676 5.83 -3.19 -22.35
N VAL A 677 4.94 -2.67 -21.50
CA VAL A 677 4.02 -3.48 -20.69
C VAL A 677 3.16 -4.37 -21.58
N GLY A 678 2.62 -3.85 -22.68
CA GLY A 678 1.85 -4.64 -23.64
C GLY A 678 2.63 -5.79 -24.30
N ARG A 679 3.96 -5.73 -24.39
CA ARG A 679 4.76 -6.83 -24.97
C ARG A 679 4.91 -8.04 -24.06
N TRP A 680 5.06 -7.84 -22.74
CA TRP A 680 5.23 -8.96 -21.81
C TRP A 680 3.98 -9.25 -20.98
N LEU A 681 2.95 -8.42 -21.07
CA LEU A 681 1.59 -8.64 -20.56
C LEU A 681 0.56 -8.36 -21.69
N PRO A 682 0.50 -9.23 -22.73
CA PRO A 682 -0.31 -8.99 -23.93
C PRO A 682 -1.82 -8.99 -23.67
#